data_AF-A0A0H2RBL9-F1
#
_entry.id   AF-A0A0H2RBL9-F1
#
_cell.length_a   1.000
_cell.length_b   1.000
_cell.length_c   1.000
_cell.angle_alpha   90.00
_cell.angle_beta   90.00
_cell.angle_gamma   90.00
#
_symmetry.space_group_name_H-M   'P 1'
#
loop_
_entity.id
_entity.type
_entity.pdbx_description
1 polymer ?
#
loop_
_entity_poly.entity_id
_entity_poly.type
_entity_poly.pdbx_seq_one_letter_code
_entity_poly.pdbx_strand_id
1 'polypeptide(L)'
;MNYNSLPREVRHLELTRADSISTISSNATASNLPGAGRVVGNVFETLGRRLESIINRVATDRGLGPLAVAQDIRKLRRHDETTFVQRYTAPSRQLSKQEAKALKKRCEKLLKYAKAKQLDTQLVALEEVTALTIEDPIVKAILKDCRVDSLRPNYREVVLESASDRALSTIRETQTHSLWSDLIVKLESGNRNGIDWGVLRNSFVDSKVSFIAGRYLTHLLGSKSTEGCLADFWLLYRHYLETASTMPHAIEWSNVNTCSTMSDTFVLNSVIEGSPHEQFETLALSAFREIRHLPDFFHRYFESPKIEFIVDSNTQELIVDYSEVIDPHMERRSTLCVNVLIALTGSREFRDHQSFIQNLYFTSRSMLKDTILGSDVLIAYCHMAHFSGLRDLKVTKSFPQISQLEGPAALLERNMDGTSLPEGRALAKFLAVKYMTLSRYHKTELSLQSDHFSDFVMASGEYEKGVKELFEVVGRQYADAFLLRVTVDGVCCYIEDYFSILDGSHISKAFKAFPNRKICIDILPYNVESDLMFLEVSNGLNEPFSVNGHYPILAGYDRSGKPTYVGRLYGSFPHLCSPYLLVADKASTGTTYYANDQKRTLRTDCFDVLVLRQNPSDILPGYVRTFEGSADPTGPLGWRKLWPMKDPVVSDILDENARSLLGLWDDFLSGVDIPAAQIDPVFELEDDMPPEGTSRGTENERTTSGSRLRYRRYMRCTRCTRKARPSVMNTWTKLENVKKAKKSLLKEKLRAAERDYARARV
;
A
#
# COMPACT_ATOMS: atom_id res chain seq x y z
N MET A 1 1.04 18.39 -25.58
CA MET A 1 1.56 19.51 -24.75
C MET A 1 2.95 19.87 -25.25
N ASN A 2 3.30 21.16 -25.28
CA ASN A 2 4.56 21.64 -25.84
C ASN A 2 5.66 21.48 -24.78
N TYR A 3 6.72 20.70 -25.04
CA TYR A 3 7.83 20.45 -24.08
C TYR A 3 8.50 21.74 -23.56
N ASN A 4 8.24 22.89 -24.20
CA ASN A 4 8.67 24.23 -23.77
C ASN A 4 7.76 24.92 -22.74
N SER A 5 6.66 24.30 -22.29
CA SER A 5 5.73 24.87 -21.31
C SER A 5 5.83 24.29 -19.90
N LEU A 6 6.86 23.48 -19.59
CA LEU A 6 7.28 23.31 -18.20
C LEU A 6 7.66 24.70 -17.66
N PRO A 7 7.17 25.13 -16.49
CA PRO A 7 7.42 26.46 -15.98
C PRO A 7 8.94 26.74 -15.98
N ARG A 8 9.34 27.80 -16.70
CA ARG A 8 10.73 28.29 -16.80
C ARG A 8 11.39 28.52 -15.44
N GLU A 9 10.62 28.56 -14.36
CA GLU A 9 11.08 28.57 -12.96
C GLU A 9 11.91 27.34 -12.56
N VAL A 10 11.75 26.20 -13.21
CA VAL A 10 12.53 24.99 -12.86
C VAL A 10 14.00 25.09 -13.34
N ARG A 11 14.34 26.01 -14.24
CA ARG A 11 15.73 26.21 -14.71
C ARG A 11 16.52 27.25 -13.90
N HIS A 12 15.91 27.93 -12.92
CA HIS A 12 16.54 29.10 -12.26
C HIS A 12 16.60 29.05 -10.72
N LEU A 13 16.25 27.93 -10.08
CA LEU A 13 16.36 27.77 -8.62
C LEU A 13 17.48 26.83 -8.18
N GLU A 14 18.58 26.81 -8.92
CA GLU A 14 19.88 26.56 -8.30
C GLU A 14 20.66 27.88 -8.32
N LEU A 15 20.55 28.64 -7.22
CA LEU A 15 21.66 29.46 -6.76
C LEU A 15 22.75 28.47 -6.34
N THR A 16 23.40 27.86 -7.33
CA THR A 16 24.66 27.17 -7.15
C THR A 16 25.57 28.21 -6.52
N ARG A 17 26.10 27.88 -5.34
CA ARG A 17 27.18 28.66 -4.73
C ARG A 17 28.25 28.77 -5.82
N ALA A 18 28.36 29.94 -6.44
CA ALA A 18 29.51 30.25 -7.24
C ALA A 18 30.65 30.26 -6.22
N ASP A 19 31.38 29.13 -6.12
CA ASP A 19 32.67 29.11 -5.47
C ASP A 19 33.39 30.35 -5.98
N SER A 20 33.75 31.23 -5.05
CA SER A 20 34.35 32.51 -5.34
C SER A 20 35.47 32.28 -6.35
N ILE A 21 35.20 32.63 -7.61
CA ILE A 21 36.18 32.59 -8.68
C ILE A 21 37.16 33.68 -8.28
N SER A 22 38.23 33.25 -7.61
CA SER A 22 39.44 34.04 -7.40
C SER A 22 39.71 34.75 -8.72
N THR A 23 39.91 36.07 -8.68
CA THR A 23 40.15 36.92 -9.84
C THR A 23 41.31 36.35 -10.67
N ILE A 24 40.96 35.58 -11.68
CA ILE A 24 41.87 34.93 -12.61
C ILE A 24 42.39 36.02 -13.56
N SER A 25 43.65 36.39 -13.37
CA SER A 25 44.49 37.09 -14.34
C SER A 25 44.46 36.34 -15.69
N SER A 26 44.40 37.07 -16.81
CA SER A 26 44.26 36.57 -18.19
C SER A 26 45.39 35.65 -18.72
N ASN A 27 46.21 35.08 -17.84
CA ASN A 27 47.21 34.04 -18.14
C ASN A 27 46.88 32.68 -17.50
N ALA A 28 45.68 32.47 -16.94
CA ALA A 28 45.31 31.16 -16.40
C ALA A 28 45.08 30.14 -17.54
N THR A 29 45.97 29.18 -17.60
CA THR A 29 45.85 27.93 -18.34
C THR A 29 44.51 27.26 -18.09
N ALA A 30 43.78 26.90 -19.15
CA ALA A 30 42.45 26.30 -19.12
C ALA A 30 42.34 25.15 -18.10
N SER A 31 41.40 25.29 -17.16
CA SER A 31 41.17 24.42 -15.99
C SER A 31 40.51 23.08 -16.36
N ASN A 32 41.08 22.32 -17.30
CA ASN A 32 40.75 20.89 -17.43
C ASN A 32 41.73 20.09 -18.30
N LEU A 33 42.85 20.67 -18.72
CA LEU A 33 43.86 19.93 -19.47
C LEU A 33 44.73 19.06 -18.53
N PRO A 34 45.05 17.80 -18.90
CA PRO A 34 45.95 16.97 -18.12
C PRO A 34 47.33 17.62 -18.07
N GLY A 35 47.77 18.00 -16.87
CA GLY A 35 49.06 18.64 -16.65
C GLY A 35 49.55 18.39 -15.22
N ALA A 36 50.88 18.36 -15.04
CA ALA A 36 51.53 18.05 -13.77
C ALA A 36 51.03 18.92 -12.59
N GLY A 37 50.66 20.18 -12.85
CA GLY A 37 50.10 21.08 -11.84
C GLY A 37 48.76 20.61 -11.25
N ARG A 38 47.93 19.87 -12.01
CA ARG A 38 46.63 19.37 -11.51
C ARG A 38 46.80 18.18 -10.58
N VAL A 39 47.76 17.30 -10.87
CA VAL A 39 48.07 16.17 -9.98
C VAL A 39 48.53 16.71 -8.62
N VAL A 40 49.41 17.72 -8.65
CA VAL A 40 49.89 18.39 -7.42
C VAL A 40 48.76 19.12 -6.70
N GLY A 41 47.89 19.83 -7.43
CA GLY A 41 46.69 20.48 -6.87
C GLY A 41 45.74 19.50 -6.18
N ASN A 42 45.39 18.39 -6.85
CA ASN A 42 44.54 17.34 -6.27
C ASN A 42 45.19 16.70 -5.03
N VAL A 43 46.51 16.52 -5.02
CA VAL A 43 47.24 16.02 -3.86
C VAL A 43 47.14 17.00 -2.69
N PHE A 44 47.40 18.29 -2.92
CA PHE A 44 47.27 19.31 -1.87
C PHE A 44 45.85 19.48 -1.35
N GLU A 45 44.85 19.41 -2.22
CA GLU A 45 43.44 19.47 -1.83
C GLU A 45 43.04 18.24 -1.00
N THR A 46 43.51 17.06 -1.40
CA THR A 46 43.31 15.81 -0.64
C THR A 46 44.01 15.88 0.72
N LEU A 47 45.23 16.43 0.77
CA LEU A 47 45.97 16.64 2.02
C LEU A 47 45.29 17.66 2.92
N GLY A 48 44.77 18.76 2.35
CA GLY A 48 43.99 19.77 3.04
C GLY A 48 42.74 19.18 3.69
N ARG A 49 41.95 18.41 2.93
CA ARG A 49 40.76 17.70 3.46
C ARG A 49 41.11 16.71 4.56
N ARG A 50 42.22 15.98 4.44
CA ARG A 50 42.68 15.06 5.50
C ARG A 50 43.14 15.80 6.75
N LEU A 51 43.91 16.88 6.59
CA LEU A 51 44.37 17.70 7.72
C LEU A 51 43.18 18.35 8.43
N GLU A 52 42.23 18.90 7.68
CA GLU A 52 40.99 19.46 8.22
C GLU A 52 40.18 18.40 8.97
N SER A 53 40.04 17.19 8.43
CA SER A 53 39.39 16.07 9.12
C SER A 53 40.09 15.69 10.44
N ILE A 54 41.43 15.64 10.45
CA ILE A 54 42.21 15.38 11.67
C ILE A 54 42.03 16.50 12.68
N ILE A 55 42.11 17.76 12.27
CA ILE A 55 41.94 18.92 13.17
C ILE A 55 40.52 18.96 13.71
N ASN A 56 39.50 18.72 12.89
CA ASN A 56 38.10 18.66 13.32
C ASN A 56 37.86 17.49 14.29
N ARG A 57 38.50 16.35 14.07
CA ARG A 57 38.47 15.21 15.00
C ARG A 57 39.14 15.56 16.33
N VAL A 58 40.35 16.11 16.31
CA VAL A 58 41.07 16.55 17.52
C VAL A 58 40.31 17.65 18.25
N ALA A 59 39.68 18.56 17.53
CA ALA A 59 38.82 19.58 18.11
C ALA A 59 37.62 18.93 18.81
N THR A 60 36.95 17.98 18.15
CA THR A 60 35.84 17.21 18.71
C THR A 60 36.28 16.43 19.97
N ASP A 61 37.42 15.75 19.92
CA ASP A 61 38.00 14.99 21.05
C ASP A 61 38.36 15.89 22.23
N ARG A 62 38.74 17.15 21.95
CA ARG A 62 39.00 18.17 22.97
C ARG A 62 37.75 18.93 23.44
N GLY A 63 36.56 18.54 23.00
CA GLY A 63 35.31 19.24 23.34
C GLY A 63 35.22 20.66 22.74
N LEU A 64 35.92 20.86 21.62
CA LEU A 64 35.98 22.11 20.85
C LEU A 64 35.10 21.95 19.60
N GLY A 65 33.93 22.59 19.63
CA GLY A 65 32.99 22.59 18.52
C GLY A 65 31.54 22.62 19.01
N PRO A 66 30.59 23.02 18.15
CA PRO A 66 29.18 23.07 18.50
C PRO A 66 28.63 21.69 18.86
N LEU A 67 28.95 20.64 18.09
CA LEU A 67 28.49 19.28 18.33
C LEU A 67 28.94 18.74 19.70
N ALA A 68 30.22 18.92 20.05
CA ALA A 68 30.72 18.48 21.35
C ALA A 68 30.08 19.24 22.53
N VAL A 69 29.80 20.54 22.36
CA VAL A 69 29.07 21.32 23.37
C VAL A 69 27.61 20.85 23.49
N ALA A 70 26.95 20.52 22.39
CA ALA A 70 25.61 19.96 22.41
C ALA A 70 25.58 18.58 23.07
N GLN A 71 26.57 17.72 22.80
CA GLN A 71 26.75 16.45 23.49
C GLN A 71 27.00 16.63 25.00
N ASP A 72 27.81 17.60 25.41
CA ASP A 72 27.99 17.96 26.83
C ASP A 72 26.65 18.38 27.47
N ILE A 73 25.81 19.13 26.75
CA ILE A 73 24.46 19.50 27.19
C ILE A 73 23.59 18.24 27.37
N ARG A 74 23.56 17.36 26.37
CA ARG A 74 22.80 16.09 26.41
C ARG A 74 23.24 15.19 27.56
N LYS A 75 24.55 15.07 27.83
CA LYS A 75 25.11 14.33 28.97
C LYS A 75 24.74 14.95 30.32
N LEU A 76 24.86 16.27 30.47
CA LEU A 76 24.42 16.97 31.68
C LEU A 76 22.91 16.78 31.94
N ARG A 77 22.12 16.61 30.89
CA ARG A 77 20.68 16.33 30.93
C ARG A 77 20.33 14.84 30.88
N ARG A 78 21.32 13.96 30.81
CA ARG A 78 21.17 12.49 30.80
C ARG A 78 20.23 12.01 29.71
N HIS A 79 20.40 12.52 28.49
CA HIS A 79 19.61 12.09 27.33
C HIS A 79 19.86 10.62 26.96
N ASP A 80 20.99 10.07 27.39
CA ASP A 80 21.34 8.65 27.30
C ASP A 80 20.60 7.79 28.34
N GLU A 81 20.27 8.33 29.50
CA GLU A 81 19.52 7.62 30.55
C GLU A 81 18.01 7.81 30.44
N THR A 82 17.55 8.83 29.70
CA THR A 82 16.13 9.22 29.62
C THR A 82 15.61 9.13 28.20
N THR A 83 14.40 8.61 28.04
CA THR A 83 13.71 8.68 26.74
C THR A 83 13.22 10.10 26.47
N PHE A 84 12.92 10.39 25.20
CA PHE A 84 12.30 11.66 24.81
C PHE A 84 11.03 11.96 25.62
N VAL A 85 10.14 10.98 25.77
CA VAL A 85 8.88 11.12 26.52
C VAL A 85 9.13 11.40 28.01
N GLN A 86 10.09 10.70 28.63
CA GLN A 86 10.42 10.89 30.04
C GLN A 86 10.90 12.30 30.37
N ARG A 87 11.60 12.97 29.45
CA ARG A 87 12.06 14.36 29.65
C ARG A 87 10.89 15.35 29.73
N TYR A 88 9.75 15.02 29.13
CA TYR A 88 8.53 15.84 29.17
C TYR A 88 7.61 15.50 30.34
N THR A 89 7.59 14.25 30.81
CA THR A 89 6.70 13.80 31.89
C THR A 89 7.31 13.95 33.29
N ALA A 90 8.63 13.88 33.40
CA ALA A 90 9.36 14.10 34.66
C ALA A 90 10.30 15.33 34.61
N PRO A 91 9.82 16.53 34.22
CA PRO A 91 10.65 17.74 34.21
C PRO A 91 11.07 18.19 35.61
N SER A 92 10.52 17.57 36.66
CA SER A 92 10.71 17.89 38.07
C SER A 92 12.06 17.46 38.65
N ARG A 93 12.97 16.85 37.88
CA ARG A 93 14.35 16.73 38.32
C ARG A 93 14.98 18.13 38.36
N GLN A 94 14.82 18.79 39.50
CA GLN A 94 15.44 20.07 39.79
C GLN A 94 16.94 19.91 39.58
N LEU A 95 17.46 20.59 38.56
CA LEU A 95 18.90 20.73 38.42
C LEU A 95 19.42 21.41 39.68
N SER A 96 20.49 20.86 40.24
CA SER A 96 21.21 21.59 41.29
C SER A 96 21.64 22.96 40.75
N LYS A 97 21.81 23.95 41.63
CA LYS A 97 22.28 25.29 41.21
C LYS A 97 23.59 25.23 40.41
N GLN A 98 24.45 24.26 40.72
CA GLN A 98 25.71 24.03 40.01
C GLN A 98 25.48 23.46 38.61
N GLU A 99 24.62 22.44 38.46
CA GLU A 99 24.27 21.87 37.15
C GLU A 99 23.56 22.90 36.27
N ALA A 100 22.61 23.67 36.80
CA ALA A 100 21.93 24.73 36.06
C ALA A 100 22.91 25.80 35.56
N LYS A 101 23.88 26.21 36.40
CA LYS A 101 24.95 27.14 36.01
C LYS A 101 25.87 26.53 34.94
N ALA A 102 26.24 25.27 35.08
CA ALA A 102 27.06 24.55 34.10
C ALA A 102 26.34 24.46 32.75
N LEU A 103 25.06 24.08 32.76
CA LEU A 103 24.21 23.97 31.58
C LEU A 103 24.06 25.32 30.89
N LYS A 104 23.76 26.39 31.63
CA LYS A 104 23.70 27.77 31.10
C LYS A 104 25.01 28.17 30.42
N LYS A 105 26.16 27.89 31.04
CA LYS A 105 27.48 28.17 30.45
C LYS A 105 27.70 27.42 29.13
N ARG A 106 27.20 26.19 29.01
CA ARG A 106 27.28 25.39 27.77
C ARG A 106 26.33 25.94 26.69
N CYS A 107 25.10 26.30 27.04
CA CYS A 107 24.17 26.98 26.15
C CYS A 107 24.76 28.29 25.61
N GLU A 108 25.35 29.13 26.47
CA GLU A 108 26.02 30.37 26.04
C GLU A 108 27.23 30.09 25.11
N LYS A 109 27.99 29.02 25.38
CA LYS A 109 29.08 28.59 24.49
C LYS A 109 28.56 28.14 23.13
N LEU A 110 27.41 27.45 23.08
CA LEU A 110 26.77 27.04 21.82
C LEU A 110 26.28 28.26 21.02
N LEU A 111 25.64 29.23 21.67
CA LEU A 111 25.25 30.51 21.05
C LEU A 111 26.46 31.31 20.53
N LYS A 112 27.62 31.17 21.18
CA LYS A 112 28.88 31.76 20.68
C LYS A 112 29.33 31.10 19.37
N TYR A 113 29.15 29.78 19.19
CA TYR A 113 29.43 29.11 17.92
C TYR A 113 28.46 29.49 16.81
N ALA A 114 27.18 29.76 17.14
CA ALA A 114 26.23 30.32 16.17
C ALA A 114 26.66 31.70 15.61
N LYS A 115 27.57 32.40 16.33
CA LYS A 115 28.21 33.65 15.91
C LYS A 115 29.62 33.50 15.33
N ALA A 116 30.10 32.27 15.14
CA ALA A 116 31.43 32.04 14.59
C ALA A 116 31.56 32.68 13.20
N LYS A 117 32.78 33.00 12.77
CA LYS A 117 33.03 33.53 11.42
C LYS A 117 32.89 32.47 10.32
N GLN A 118 32.96 31.18 10.70
CA GLN A 118 32.90 30.06 9.77
C GLN A 118 31.45 29.59 9.64
N LEU A 119 30.91 29.69 8.42
CA LEU A 119 29.52 29.35 8.11
C LEU A 119 29.11 27.95 8.60
N ASP A 120 29.90 26.92 8.31
CA ASP A 120 29.56 25.54 8.67
C ASP A 120 29.45 25.37 10.20
N THR A 121 30.32 26.05 10.96
CA THR A 121 30.24 26.05 12.43
C THR A 121 28.97 26.74 12.91
N GLN A 122 28.53 27.83 12.26
CA GLN A 122 27.29 28.51 12.59
C GLN A 122 26.08 27.62 12.30
N LEU A 123 26.02 27.00 11.12
CA LEU A 123 24.91 26.14 10.71
C LEU A 123 24.77 24.93 11.64
N VAL A 124 25.86 24.26 11.99
CA VAL A 124 25.84 23.15 12.95
C VAL A 124 25.39 23.63 14.33
N ALA A 125 25.88 24.78 14.80
CA ALA A 125 25.45 25.33 16.09
C ALA A 125 23.96 25.67 16.14
N LEU A 126 23.42 26.25 15.06
CA LEU A 126 22.01 26.61 14.94
C LEU A 126 21.10 25.37 14.87
N GLU A 127 21.55 24.35 14.15
CA GLU A 127 20.86 23.05 14.08
C GLU A 127 20.81 22.37 15.47
N GLU A 128 21.93 22.36 16.20
CA GLU A 128 21.96 21.80 17.57
C GLU A 128 21.12 22.60 18.56
N VAL A 129 21.06 23.93 18.45
CA VAL A 129 20.14 24.76 19.25
C VAL A 129 18.69 24.35 18.98
N THR A 130 18.34 24.17 17.70
CA THR A 130 16.99 23.77 17.27
C THR A 130 16.62 22.37 17.77
N ALA A 131 17.54 21.40 17.67
CA ALA A 131 17.32 20.06 18.19
C ALA A 131 17.15 20.04 19.71
N LEU A 132 18.06 20.68 20.46
CA LEU A 132 18.05 20.68 21.92
C LEU A 132 16.81 21.36 22.52
N THR A 133 16.27 22.40 21.88
CA THR A 133 15.04 23.08 22.36
C THR A 133 13.79 22.23 22.18
N ILE A 134 13.80 21.30 21.22
CA ILE A 134 12.71 20.34 20.96
C ILE A 134 12.90 19.05 21.76
N GLU A 135 14.13 18.64 22.04
CA GLU A 135 14.43 17.42 22.79
C GLU A 135 14.27 17.56 24.31
N ASP A 136 14.46 18.78 24.85
CA ASP A 136 14.49 19.01 26.30
C ASP A 136 13.88 20.38 26.70
N PRO A 137 12.72 20.39 27.40
CA PRO A 137 12.06 21.63 27.80
C PRO A 137 12.89 22.48 28.79
N ILE A 138 13.78 21.88 29.58
CA ILE A 138 14.65 22.62 30.51
C ILE A 138 15.75 23.36 29.74
N VAL A 139 16.34 22.71 28.74
CA VAL A 139 17.36 23.36 27.88
C VAL A 139 16.74 24.54 27.14
N LYS A 140 15.50 24.39 26.63
CA LYS A 140 14.75 25.49 26.04
C LYS A 140 14.55 26.66 27.01
N ALA A 141 14.13 26.40 28.25
CA ALA A 141 13.93 27.44 29.25
C ALA A 141 15.23 28.22 29.52
N ILE A 142 16.36 27.52 29.65
CA ILE A 142 17.67 28.14 29.86
C ILE A 142 18.11 28.96 28.64
N LEU A 143 17.90 28.45 27.42
CA LEU A 143 18.22 29.17 26.20
C LEU A 143 17.36 30.44 26.05
N LYS A 144 16.09 30.41 26.48
CA LYS A 144 15.21 31.58 26.51
C LYS A 144 15.75 32.68 27.45
N ASP A 145 16.40 32.30 28.54
CA ASP A 145 17.04 33.22 29.50
C ASP A 145 18.43 33.70 29.04
N CYS A 146 18.99 33.10 27.99
CA CYS A 146 20.22 33.56 27.35
C CYS A 146 19.95 34.74 26.42
N ARG A 147 21.01 35.44 25.99
CA ARG A 147 20.91 36.56 25.03
C ARG A 147 20.64 36.04 23.60
N VAL A 148 19.42 35.57 23.33
CA VAL A 148 19.03 34.95 22.05
C VAL A 148 19.13 35.87 20.84
N ASP A 149 19.10 37.20 21.04
CA ASP A 149 19.32 38.17 19.95
C ASP A 149 20.70 38.00 19.30
N SER A 150 21.60 37.25 19.95
CA SER A 150 22.84 36.79 19.38
C SER A 150 22.71 35.84 18.17
N LEU A 151 21.55 35.24 17.95
CA LEU A 151 21.35 34.34 16.81
C LEU A 151 21.14 35.07 15.49
N ARG A 152 20.96 36.40 15.49
CA ARG A 152 20.90 37.17 14.24
C ARG A 152 22.27 37.10 13.54
N PRO A 153 22.32 36.61 12.29
CA PRO A 153 23.59 36.46 11.60
C PRO A 153 24.18 37.82 11.24
N ASN A 154 25.52 37.90 11.28
CA ASN A 154 26.24 39.10 10.82
C ASN A 154 26.40 39.13 9.29
N TYR A 155 26.13 38.01 8.62
CA TYR A 155 26.29 37.81 7.18
C TYR A 155 24.93 37.56 6.54
N ARG A 156 24.73 38.11 5.34
CA ARG A 156 23.51 37.90 4.54
C ARG A 156 23.66 36.68 3.66
N GLU A 157 23.53 35.50 4.27
CA GLU A 157 23.46 34.24 3.54
C GLU A 157 22.09 33.61 3.78
N VAL A 158 21.37 33.30 2.71
CA VAL A 158 19.96 32.83 2.78
C VAL A 158 19.82 31.59 3.67
N VAL A 159 20.75 30.64 3.56
CA VAL A 159 20.76 29.41 4.37
C VAL A 159 21.00 29.71 5.86
N LEU A 160 21.90 30.65 6.15
CA LEU A 160 22.22 31.06 7.52
C LEU A 160 21.07 31.85 8.15
N GLU A 161 20.43 32.76 7.40
CA GLU A 161 19.23 33.49 7.84
C GLU A 161 18.10 32.53 8.16
N SER A 162 17.80 31.58 7.27
CA SER A 162 16.79 30.54 7.51
C SER A 162 17.10 29.68 8.74
N ALA A 163 18.34 29.20 8.90
CA ALA A 163 18.74 28.42 10.07
C ALA A 163 18.64 29.24 11.38
N SER A 164 19.01 30.52 11.33
CA SER A 164 18.92 31.45 12.47
C SER A 164 17.48 31.71 12.87
N ASP A 165 16.61 31.94 11.89
CA ASP A 165 15.18 32.16 12.11
C ASP A 165 14.50 30.92 12.69
N ARG A 166 14.86 29.72 12.23
CA ARG A 166 14.39 28.46 12.82
C ARG A 166 14.84 28.32 14.28
N ALA A 167 16.13 28.49 14.56
CA ALA A 167 16.65 28.41 15.92
C ALA A 167 15.97 29.44 16.85
N LEU A 168 15.81 30.68 16.41
CA LEU A 168 15.09 31.73 17.15
C LEU A 168 13.62 31.36 17.38
N SER A 169 12.95 30.83 16.35
CA SER A 169 11.55 30.41 16.42
C SER A 169 11.37 29.29 17.45
N THR A 170 12.23 28.27 17.47
CA THR A 170 12.11 27.19 18.48
C THR A 170 12.26 27.67 19.92
N ILE A 171 13.11 28.67 20.17
CA ILE A 171 13.30 29.23 21.52
C ILE A 171 12.09 30.08 21.91
N ARG A 172 11.58 30.91 20.99
CA ARG A 172 10.52 31.89 21.25
C ARG A 172 9.12 31.29 21.25
N GLU A 173 8.87 30.32 20.38
CA GLU A 173 7.55 29.73 20.16
C GLU A 173 7.13 28.87 21.35
N THR A 174 6.28 29.40 22.23
CA THR A 174 5.83 28.66 23.42
C THR A 174 4.58 27.83 23.18
N GLN A 175 3.68 28.29 22.30
CA GLN A 175 2.38 27.66 22.11
C GLN A 175 2.50 26.29 21.45
N THR A 176 3.25 26.21 20.35
CA THR A 176 3.48 24.95 19.64
C THR A 176 4.18 23.93 20.53
N HIS A 177 5.21 24.34 21.28
CA HIS A 177 5.87 23.43 22.22
C HIS A 177 4.94 22.96 23.33
N SER A 178 4.11 23.85 23.91
CA SER A 178 3.13 23.45 24.94
C SER A 178 2.16 22.42 24.38
N LEU A 179 1.62 22.66 23.18
CA LEU A 179 0.69 21.76 22.52
C LEU A 179 1.26 20.35 22.35
N TRP A 180 2.49 20.24 21.83
CA TRP A 180 3.15 18.95 21.61
C TRP A 180 3.64 18.31 22.92
N SER A 181 4.05 19.11 23.91
CA SER A 181 4.40 18.62 25.25
C SER A 181 3.20 18.03 25.97
N ASP A 182 2.04 18.69 25.90
CA ASP A 182 0.79 18.24 26.49
C ASP A 182 0.32 16.92 25.85
N LEU A 183 0.49 16.79 24.54
CA LEU A 183 0.26 15.52 23.83
C LEU A 183 1.14 14.41 24.41
N ILE A 184 2.45 14.63 24.54
CA ILE A 184 3.41 13.65 25.07
C ILE A 184 3.01 13.20 26.49
N VAL A 185 2.66 14.14 27.38
CA VAL A 185 2.24 13.84 28.76
C VAL A 185 0.93 13.05 28.79
N LYS A 186 -0.04 13.40 27.94
CA LYS A 186 -1.33 12.68 27.83
C LYS A 186 -1.15 11.25 27.31
N LEU A 187 -0.26 11.05 26.35
CA LEU A 187 0.04 9.72 25.81
C LEU A 187 0.68 8.82 26.86
N GLU A 188 1.68 9.30 27.59
CA GLU A 188 2.36 8.53 28.63
C GLU A 188 1.42 8.17 29.79
N SER A 189 0.48 9.05 30.14
CA SER A 189 -0.55 8.77 31.15
C SER A 189 -1.67 7.85 30.65
N GLY A 190 -1.68 7.47 29.36
CA GLY A 190 -2.76 6.71 28.74
C GLY A 190 -4.09 7.47 28.61
N ASN A 191 -4.13 8.76 28.99
CA ASN A 191 -5.32 9.59 28.95
C ASN A 191 -5.47 10.25 27.58
N ARG A 192 -6.17 9.57 26.67
CA ARG A 192 -6.46 10.09 25.32
C ARG A 192 -7.56 11.14 25.28
N ASN A 193 -8.33 11.26 26.36
CA ASN A 193 -9.45 12.20 26.40
C ASN A 193 -8.92 13.63 26.45
N GLY A 194 -9.42 14.48 25.55
CA GLY A 194 -9.02 15.89 25.46
C GLY A 194 -7.72 16.15 24.71
N ILE A 195 -7.24 15.21 23.89
CA ILE A 195 -6.28 15.55 22.82
C ILE A 195 -7.05 16.24 21.71
N ASP A 196 -6.71 17.51 21.45
CA ASP A 196 -7.25 18.25 20.31
C ASP A 196 -6.40 17.98 19.07
N TRP A 197 -6.74 16.91 18.35
CA TRP A 197 -6.08 16.54 17.11
C TRP A 197 -6.22 17.62 16.03
N GLY A 198 -7.27 18.45 16.07
CA GLY A 198 -7.46 19.54 15.10
C GLY A 198 -6.39 20.61 15.28
N VAL A 199 -6.12 21.02 16.53
CA VAL A 199 -5.08 22.00 16.84
C VAL A 199 -3.68 21.46 16.51
N LEU A 200 -3.41 20.18 16.77
CA LEU A 200 -2.16 19.54 16.37
C LEU A 200 -1.95 19.56 14.85
N ARG A 201 -2.98 19.24 14.07
CA ARG A 201 -2.91 19.31 12.60
C ARG A 201 -2.64 20.73 12.10
N ASN A 202 -3.32 21.72 12.67
CA ASN A 202 -3.14 23.12 12.30
C ASN A 202 -1.70 23.62 12.56
N SER A 203 -0.96 23.01 13.50
CA SER A 203 0.44 23.35 13.73
C SER A 203 1.38 22.97 12.57
N PHE A 204 0.98 22.06 11.68
CA PHE A 204 1.74 21.76 10.46
C PHE A 204 1.55 22.82 9.37
N VAL A 205 0.40 23.50 9.36
CA VAL A 205 0.00 24.47 8.32
C VAL A 205 0.72 25.81 8.48
N ASP A 206 1.09 26.20 9.71
CA ASP A 206 1.81 27.45 9.94
C ASP A 206 3.29 27.30 9.57
N SER A 207 3.71 27.98 8.51
CA SER A 207 5.08 27.92 7.97
C SER A 207 6.18 28.34 8.94
N LYS A 208 5.84 29.06 10.03
CA LYS A 208 6.81 29.46 11.05
C LYS A 208 7.09 28.38 12.08
N VAL A 209 6.19 27.41 12.25
CA VAL A 209 6.23 26.43 13.35
C VAL A 209 6.05 24.98 12.89
N SER A 210 5.67 24.76 11.63
CA SER A 210 5.53 23.47 10.97
C SER A 210 6.75 22.55 11.13
N PHE A 211 7.97 23.10 11.06
CA PHE A 211 9.19 22.33 11.27
C PHE A 211 9.34 21.87 12.74
N ILE A 212 8.85 22.66 13.71
CA ILE A 212 8.83 22.28 15.14
C ILE A 212 7.90 21.09 15.32
N ALA A 213 6.69 21.19 14.76
CA ALA A 213 5.69 20.12 14.77
C ALA A 213 6.22 18.84 14.10
N GLY A 214 6.88 18.96 12.95
CA GLY A 214 7.49 17.83 12.23
C GLY A 214 8.57 17.10 13.02
N ARG A 215 9.42 17.84 13.75
CA ARG A 215 10.44 17.23 14.63
C ARG A 215 9.83 16.54 15.84
N TYR A 216 8.79 17.12 16.46
CA TYR A 216 8.03 16.43 17.50
C TYR A 216 7.41 15.13 17.00
N LEU A 217 6.79 15.16 15.82
CA LEU A 217 6.22 13.96 15.18
C LEU A 217 7.29 12.89 14.96
N THR A 218 8.48 13.29 14.49
CA THR A 218 9.62 12.37 14.28
C THR A 218 10.04 11.68 15.59
N HIS A 219 10.17 12.42 16.68
CA HIS A 219 10.50 11.82 17.98
C HIS A 219 9.39 10.92 18.53
N LEU A 220 8.13 11.27 18.29
CA LEU A 220 6.99 10.46 18.69
C LEU A 220 6.99 9.13 17.93
N LEU A 221 7.09 9.15 16.59
CA LEU A 221 7.12 7.93 15.78
C LEU A 221 8.32 7.02 16.11
N GLY A 222 9.45 7.59 16.53
CA GLY A 222 10.63 6.83 16.95
C GLY A 222 10.55 6.25 18.38
N SER A 223 9.52 6.61 19.15
CA SER A 223 9.38 6.17 20.55
C SER A 223 8.60 4.87 20.65
N LYS A 224 9.11 3.92 21.46
CA LYS A 224 8.43 2.65 21.79
C LYS A 224 7.08 2.84 22.50
N SER A 225 6.84 3.99 23.13
CA SER A 225 5.58 4.28 23.83
C SER A 225 4.36 4.44 22.91
N THR A 226 4.52 4.31 21.57
CA THR A 226 3.47 4.62 20.59
C THR A 226 2.64 3.44 20.11
N GLU A 227 2.93 2.20 20.52
CA GLU A 227 2.26 0.99 20.02
C GLU A 227 0.72 1.04 20.12
N GLY A 228 0.17 1.75 21.10
CA GLY A 228 -1.29 1.92 21.26
C GLY A 228 -1.94 3.04 20.43
N CYS A 229 -1.16 3.97 19.87
CA CYS A 229 -1.64 5.22 19.24
C CYS A 229 -1.13 5.39 17.80
N LEU A 230 -0.55 4.35 17.20
CA LEU A 230 0.00 4.41 15.84
C LEU A 230 -0.98 5.03 14.84
N ALA A 231 -2.25 4.60 14.84
CA ALA A 231 -3.27 5.12 13.93
C ALA A 231 -3.44 6.66 14.01
N ASP A 232 -3.35 7.23 15.22
CA ASP A 232 -3.50 8.68 15.40
C ASP A 232 -2.25 9.44 14.91
N PHE A 233 -1.05 8.91 15.16
CA PHE A 233 0.19 9.49 14.63
C PHE A 233 0.28 9.37 13.12
N TRP A 234 -0.26 8.29 12.54
CA TRP A 234 -0.37 8.15 11.09
C TRP A 234 -1.27 9.19 10.48
N LEU A 235 -2.37 9.52 11.16
CA LEU A 235 -3.23 10.61 10.72
C LEU A 235 -2.47 11.94 10.77
N LEU A 236 -1.69 12.22 11.82
CA LEU A 236 -0.84 13.41 11.88
C LEU A 236 0.23 13.44 10.77
N TYR A 237 0.89 12.31 10.51
CA TYR A 237 1.88 12.20 9.43
C TYR A 237 1.24 12.41 8.05
N ARG A 238 0.04 11.90 7.83
CA ARG A 238 -0.74 12.20 6.61
C ARG A 238 -0.98 13.70 6.48
N HIS A 239 -1.42 14.40 7.54
CA HIS A 239 -1.60 15.86 7.53
C HIS A 239 -0.27 16.60 7.28
N TYR A 240 0.85 16.05 7.77
CA TYR A 240 2.18 16.58 7.49
C TYR A 240 2.56 16.44 6.02
N LEU A 241 2.27 15.30 5.38
CA LEU A 241 2.46 15.09 3.94
C LEU A 241 1.53 15.96 3.09
N GLU A 242 0.27 16.14 3.49
CA GLU A 242 -0.67 17.08 2.85
C GLU A 242 -0.17 18.53 2.94
N THR A 243 0.50 18.87 4.05
CA THR A 243 1.15 20.18 4.16
C THR A 243 2.41 20.28 3.31
N ALA A 244 3.20 19.21 3.22
CA ALA A 244 4.39 19.15 2.36
C ALA A 244 4.04 19.29 0.87
N SER A 245 2.86 18.80 0.46
CA SER A 245 2.38 18.96 -0.91
C SER A 245 1.92 20.39 -1.19
N THR A 246 1.20 21.02 -0.26
CA THR A 246 0.63 22.37 -0.46
C THR A 246 1.62 23.51 -0.18
N MET A 247 2.52 23.33 0.79
CA MET A 247 3.49 24.32 1.25
C MET A 247 4.88 23.68 1.45
N PRO A 248 5.55 23.25 0.37
CA PRO A 248 6.82 22.50 0.45
C PRO A 248 7.94 23.27 1.16
N HIS A 249 7.92 24.61 1.11
CA HIS A 249 8.89 25.48 1.77
C HIS A 249 8.68 25.61 3.29
N ALA A 250 7.48 25.25 3.79
CA ALA A 250 7.18 25.22 5.21
C ALA A 250 7.70 23.93 5.87
N ILE A 251 8.02 22.91 5.09
CA ILE A 251 8.35 21.59 5.60
C ILE A 251 9.86 21.37 5.60
N GLU A 252 10.32 20.68 6.64
CA GLU A 252 11.68 20.17 6.72
C GLU A 252 11.69 18.72 6.20
N TRP A 253 12.16 18.55 4.97
CA TRP A 253 12.09 17.27 4.25
C TRP A 253 12.87 16.13 4.91
N SER A 254 13.92 16.45 5.69
CA SER A 254 14.61 15.43 6.50
C SER A 254 13.70 14.80 7.56
N ASN A 255 12.71 15.54 8.09
CA ASN A 255 11.71 14.97 9.01
C ASN A 255 10.75 14.03 8.28
N VAL A 256 10.35 14.37 7.05
CA VAL A 256 9.55 13.47 6.18
C VAL A 256 10.31 12.17 5.94
N ASN A 257 11.60 12.26 5.59
CA ASN A 257 12.45 11.09 5.41
C ASN A 257 12.50 10.23 6.68
N THR A 258 12.74 10.85 7.85
CA THR A 258 12.86 10.14 9.12
C THR A 258 11.52 9.52 9.55
N CYS A 259 10.40 10.23 9.37
CA CYS A 259 9.08 9.67 9.65
C CYS A 259 8.76 8.49 8.73
N SER A 260 9.25 8.51 7.49
CA SER A 260 9.06 7.41 6.55
C SER A 260 9.81 6.14 6.95
N THR A 261 10.98 6.21 7.59
CA THR A 261 11.70 5.01 8.07
C THR A 261 11.04 4.37 9.29
N MET A 262 10.25 5.14 10.03
CA MET A 262 9.55 4.68 11.23
C MET A 262 8.17 4.07 10.93
N SER A 263 7.68 4.18 9.71
CA SER A 263 6.35 3.66 9.35
C SER A 263 6.32 2.14 9.21
N ASP A 264 5.12 1.57 9.15
CA ASP A 264 4.91 0.27 8.53
C ASP A 264 4.44 0.54 7.09
N THR A 265 4.94 -0.25 6.14
CA THR A 265 4.65 -0.17 4.71
C THR A 265 3.14 -0.30 4.46
N PHE A 266 2.42 -1.09 5.28
CA PHE A 266 0.98 -1.24 5.19
C PHE A 266 0.23 0.09 5.40
N VAL A 267 0.66 0.89 6.38
CA VAL A 267 -0.06 2.12 6.72
C VAL A 267 0.09 3.17 5.65
N LEU A 268 1.26 3.27 5.00
CA LEU A 268 1.39 4.25 3.93
C LEU A 268 0.60 3.88 2.67
N ASN A 269 0.48 2.58 2.36
CA ASN A 269 -0.39 2.14 1.26
C ASN A 269 -1.82 2.64 1.48
N SER A 270 -2.32 2.63 2.73
CA SER A 270 -3.64 3.18 3.05
C SER A 270 -3.74 4.71 2.86
N VAL A 271 -2.64 5.45 3.09
CA VAL A 271 -2.59 6.90 2.86
C VAL A 271 -2.61 7.22 1.37
N ILE A 272 -1.86 6.46 0.57
CA ILE A 272 -1.80 6.61 -0.89
C ILE A 272 -3.13 6.20 -1.53
N GLU A 273 -3.66 5.03 -1.18
CA GLU A 273 -4.92 4.52 -1.75
C GLU A 273 -6.13 5.38 -1.34
N GLY A 274 -6.08 6.02 -0.17
CA GLY A 274 -7.16 6.84 0.38
C GLY A 274 -7.04 8.35 0.16
N SER A 275 -6.04 8.84 -0.58
CA SER A 275 -5.87 10.27 -0.84
C SER A 275 -6.43 10.67 -2.21
N PRO A 276 -7.01 11.88 -2.36
CA PRO A 276 -7.36 12.42 -3.68
C PRO A 276 -6.11 12.45 -4.57
N HIS A 277 -6.24 11.95 -5.81
CA HIS A 277 -5.14 11.84 -6.77
C HIS A 277 -4.32 13.14 -6.92
N GLU A 278 -4.99 14.30 -6.91
CA GLU A 278 -4.36 15.63 -7.03
C GLU A 278 -3.35 15.97 -5.91
N GLN A 279 -3.65 15.57 -4.66
CA GLN A 279 -2.74 15.83 -3.53
C GLN A 279 -1.47 15.00 -3.63
N PHE A 280 -1.62 13.76 -4.11
CA PHE A 280 -0.50 12.85 -4.31
C PHE A 280 0.43 13.35 -5.43
N GLU A 281 -0.12 13.81 -6.55
CA GLU A 281 0.68 14.38 -7.65
C GLU A 281 1.55 15.56 -7.17
N THR A 282 0.95 16.47 -6.39
CA THR A 282 1.64 17.65 -5.86
C THR A 282 2.73 17.25 -4.86
N LEU A 283 2.48 16.22 -4.03
CA LEU A 283 3.47 15.67 -3.12
C LEU A 283 4.64 15.04 -3.88
N ALA A 284 4.35 14.24 -4.92
CA ALA A 284 5.37 13.56 -5.72
C ALA A 284 6.33 14.57 -6.37
N LEU A 285 5.80 15.64 -6.96
CA LEU A 285 6.59 16.74 -7.53
C LEU A 285 7.50 17.40 -6.49
N SER A 286 6.96 17.72 -5.31
CA SER A 286 7.71 18.36 -4.23
C SER A 286 8.78 17.44 -3.64
N ALA A 287 8.44 16.16 -3.40
CA ALA A 287 9.37 15.15 -2.91
C ALA A 287 10.52 14.91 -3.89
N PHE A 288 10.24 14.87 -5.19
CA PHE A 288 11.28 14.67 -6.20
C PHE A 288 12.24 15.86 -6.31
N ARG A 289 11.74 17.10 -6.16
CA ARG A 289 12.59 18.30 -6.07
C ARG A 289 13.54 18.23 -4.87
N GLU A 290 13.09 17.61 -3.80
CA GLU A 290 13.82 17.49 -2.53
C GLU A 290 14.43 16.10 -2.33
N ILE A 291 14.67 15.36 -3.42
CA ILE A 291 15.16 13.97 -3.40
C ILE A 291 16.42 13.78 -2.56
N ARG A 292 17.29 14.79 -2.52
CA ARG A 292 18.52 14.80 -1.71
C ARG A 292 18.28 14.70 -0.20
N HIS A 293 17.09 15.07 0.25
CA HIS A 293 16.67 14.99 1.66
C HIS A 293 15.77 13.79 1.93
N LEU A 294 15.44 12.99 0.90
CA LEU A 294 14.47 11.90 0.95
C LEU A 294 15.00 10.52 0.49
N PRO A 295 16.28 10.15 0.70
CA PRO A 295 16.78 8.88 0.18
C PRO A 295 16.01 7.67 0.73
N ASP A 296 15.74 7.66 2.04
CA ASP A 296 15.05 6.53 2.69
C ASP A 296 13.57 6.51 2.34
N PHE A 297 12.95 7.67 2.12
CA PHE A 297 11.60 7.76 1.61
C PHE A 297 11.49 7.05 0.26
N PHE A 298 12.36 7.39 -0.71
CA PHE A 298 12.32 6.75 -2.02
C PHE A 298 12.71 5.28 -1.94
N HIS A 299 13.73 4.93 -1.16
CA HIS A 299 14.12 3.54 -0.96
C HIS A 299 12.98 2.72 -0.37
N ARG A 300 12.24 3.25 0.59
CA ARG A 300 11.13 2.54 1.21
C ARG A 300 9.92 2.35 0.30
N TYR A 301 9.53 3.39 -0.45
CA TYR A 301 8.29 3.33 -1.26
C TYR A 301 8.51 2.74 -2.64
N PHE A 302 9.74 2.77 -3.11
CA PHE A 302 10.14 2.29 -4.41
C PHE A 302 11.28 1.31 -4.28
N GLU A 303 11.41 0.55 -3.18
CA GLU A 303 12.51 -0.42 -3.04
C GLU A 303 12.51 -1.35 -4.26
N SER A 304 13.67 -1.49 -4.88
CA SER A 304 13.86 -2.49 -5.92
C SER A 304 13.76 -3.87 -5.27
N PRO A 305 13.05 -4.84 -5.87
CA PRO A 305 13.07 -6.21 -5.37
C PRO A 305 14.52 -6.71 -5.35
N LYS A 306 14.94 -7.34 -4.25
CA LYS A 306 16.23 -8.00 -4.20
C LYS A 306 16.07 -9.37 -4.83
N ILE A 307 16.76 -9.57 -5.94
CA ILE A 307 16.70 -10.79 -6.74
C ILE A 307 18.10 -11.36 -6.77
N GLU A 308 18.24 -12.57 -6.21
CA GLU A 308 19.48 -13.33 -6.31
C GLU A 308 19.50 -14.11 -7.62
N PHE A 309 20.67 -14.15 -8.25
CA PHE A 309 20.86 -14.85 -9.51
C PHE A 309 21.85 -16.00 -9.29
N ILE A 310 21.42 -17.21 -9.63
CA ILE A 310 22.26 -18.41 -9.61
C ILE A 310 22.74 -18.67 -11.03
N VAL A 311 24.03 -18.94 -11.20
CA VAL A 311 24.55 -19.44 -12.48
C VAL A 311 24.16 -20.90 -12.61
N ASP A 312 23.35 -21.23 -13.61
CA ASP A 312 23.11 -22.63 -13.95
C ASP A 312 24.40 -23.25 -14.46
N SER A 313 24.88 -24.25 -13.72
CA SER A 313 26.09 -24.99 -14.04
C SER A 313 26.09 -25.59 -15.46
N ASN A 314 24.92 -25.96 -15.99
CA ASN A 314 24.79 -26.64 -17.28
C ASN A 314 24.78 -25.66 -18.46
N THR A 315 23.99 -24.59 -18.34
CA THR A 315 23.78 -23.63 -19.44
C THR A 315 24.68 -22.41 -19.35
N GLN A 316 25.30 -22.17 -18.18
CA GLN A 316 25.98 -20.92 -17.82
C GLN A 316 25.06 -19.70 -17.90
N GLU A 317 23.74 -19.88 -18.01
CA GLU A 317 22.78 -18.78 -17.89
C GLU A 317 22.55 -18.44 -16.42
N LEU A 318 22.34 -17.15 -16.13
CA LEU A 318 21.83 -16.73 -14.84
C LEU A 318 20.34 -17.05 -14.75
N ILE A 319 19.98 -17.92 -13.82
CA ILE A 319 18.61 -18.21 -13.41
C ILE A 319 18.32 -17.42 -12.14
N VAL A 320 17.09 -16.95 -11.98
CA VAL A 320 16.66 -16.28 -10.74
C VAL A 320 16.41 -17.31 -9.65
N ASP A 321 17.00 -17.10 -8.48
CA ASP A 321 16.58 -17.82 -7.28
C ASP A 321 15.28 -17.22 -6.76
N TYR A 322 14.20 -17.96 -6.94
CA TYR A 322 12.87 -17.54 -6.49
C TYR A 322 12.70 -17.62 -4.97
N SER A 323 13.52 -18.41 -4.27
CA SER A 323 13.38 -18.60 -2.82
C SER A 323 13.85 -17.38 -2.01
N GLU A 324 14.66 -16.51 -2.61
CA GLU A 324 15.28 -15.35 -1.96
C GLU A 324 14.75 -14.00 -2.44
N VAL A 325 13.63 -13.97 -3.19
CA VAL A 325 13.03 -12.71 -3.65
C VAL A 325 12.41 -11.98 -2.47
N ILE A 326 13.11 -10.95 -1.97
CA ILE A 326 12.61 -10.07 -0.91
C ILE A 326 11.69 -9.02 -1.55
N ASP A 327 10.48 -8.91 -1.00
CA ASP A 327 9.41 -7.98 -1.38
C ASP A 327 8.64 -8.34 -2.67
N PRO A 328 7.79 -9.38 -2.62
CA PRO A 328 7.07 -9.84 -3.80
C PRO A 328 5.97 -8.86 -4.27
N HIS A 329 5.56 -7.87 -3.48
CA HIS A 329 4.35 -7.07 -3.75
C HIS A 329 4.61 -5.82 -4.61
N MET A 330 5.41 -5.93 -5.66
CA MET A 330 5.65 -4.85 -6.61
C MET A 330 4.36 -4.33 -7.27
N GLU A 331 3.36 -5.20 -7.41
CA GLU A 331 2.03 -4.92 -7.94
C GLU A 331 1.35 -3.80 -7.16
N ARG A 332 1.50 -3.78 -5.83
CA ARG A 332 0.93 -2.74 -4.96
C ARG A 332 1.63 -1.39 -5.16
N ARG A 333 2.91 -1.41 -5.55
CA ARG A 333 3.72 -0.20 -5.83
C ARG A 333 3.62 0.26 -7.27
N SER A 334 3.16 -0.57 -8.19
CA SER A 334 3.09 -0.25 -9.62
C SER A 334 2.28 1.02 -9.88
N THR A 335 1.10 1.12 -9.26
CA THR A 335 0.22 2.29 -9.36
C THR A 335 0.85 3.52 -8.74
N LEU A 336 1.50 3.37 -7.59
CA LEU A 336 2.23 4.47 -6.96
C LEU A 336 3.35 4.99 -7.88
N CYS A 337 4.17 4.09 -8.42
CA CYS A 337 5.28 4.40 -9.31
C CYS A 337 4.80 5.14 -10.57
N VAL A 338 3.78 4.61 -11.25
CA VAL A 338 3.26 5.22 -12.48
C VAL A 338 2.61 6.56 -12.18
N ASN A 339 1.84 6.71 -11.10
CA ASN A 339 1.24 7.99 -10.73
C ASN A 339 2.29 9.05 -10.39
N VAL A 340 3.39 8.68 -9.74
CA VAL A 340 4.53 9.60 -9.54
C VAL A 340 5.09 10.05 -10.88
N LEU A 341 5.35 9.12 -11.80
CA LEU A 341 5.91 9.46 -13.11
C LEU A 341 4.94 10.30 -13.95
N ILE A 342 3.63 10.05 -13.86
CA ILE A 342 2.58 10.89 -14.47
C ILE A 342 2.66 12.31 -13.88
N ALA A 343 2.76 12.44 -12.55
CA ALA A 343 2.87 13.74 -11.90
C ALA A 343 4.14 14.51 -12.33
N LEU A 344 5.27 13.81 -12.46
CA LEU A 344 6.56 14.40 -12.82
C LEU A 344 6.63 14.83 -14.30
N THR A 345 6.01 14.06 -15.20
CA THR A 345 6.11 14.29 -16.65
C THR A 345 4.88 14.98 -17.26
N GLY A 346 3.73 14.91 -16.59
CA GLY A 346 2.43 15.30 -17.15
C GLY A 346 1.95 14.39 -18.29
N SER A 347 2.59 13.24 -18.50
CA SER A 347 2.28 12.26 -19.54
C SER A 347 1.81 10.95 -18.93
N ARG A 348 1.13 10.11 -19.72
CA ARG A 348 0.86 8.70 -19.36
C ARG A 348 1.73 7.74 -20.16
N GLU A 349 2.50 8.28 -21.10
CA GLU A 349 3.29 7.49 -22.04
C GLU A 349 4.58 7.00 -21.38
N PHE A 350 4.81 5.70 -21.44
CA PHE A 350 6.01 5.06 -20.90
C PHE A 350 7.31 5.71 -21.42
N ARG A 351 7.33 6.09 -22.70
CA ARG A 351 8.50 6.71 -23.33
C ARG A 351 8.87 8.06 -22.71
N ASP A 352 7.88 8.87 -22.33
CA ASP A 352 8.13 10.15 -21.66
C ASP A 352 8.70 9.91 -20.26
N HIS A 353 8.19 8.90 -19.55
CA HIS A 353 8.69 8.53 -18.22
C HIS A 353 10.13 8.01 -18.27
N GLN A 354 10.43 7.11 -19.21
CA GLN A 354 11.78 6.61 -19.44
C GLN A 354 12.75 7.74 -19.80
N SER A 355 12.35 8.62 -20.74
CA SER A 355 13.14 9.79 -21.12
C SER A 355 13.41 10.71 -19.93
N PHE A 356 12.40 10.96 -19.09
CA PHE A 356 12.56 11.77 -17.88
C PHE A 356 13.61 11.18 -16.93
N ILE A 357 13.51 9.87 -16.61
CA ILE A 357 14.46 9.19 -15.70
C ILE A 357 15.88 9.18 -16.27
N GLN A 358 16.04 8.91 -17.57
CA GLN A 358 17.34 8.90 -18.24
C GLN A 358 18.01 10.28 -18.28
N ASN A 359 17.21 11.35 -18.31
CA ASN A 359 17.68 12.74 -18.35
C ASN A 359 17.87 13.36 -16.95
N LEU A 360 17.69 12.60 -15.87
CA LEU A 360 17.97 13.10 -14.52
C LEU A 360 19.45 13.43 -14.35
N TYR A 361 19.73 14.43 -13.52
CA TYR A 361 21.09 14.70 -13.07
C TYR A 361 21.68 13.46 -12.39
N PHE A 362 22.99 13.27 -12.58
CA PHE A 362 23.73 12.12 -12.04
C PHE A 362 23.48 11.91 -10.54
N THR A 363 23.44 12.99 -9.75
CA THR A 363 23.18 12.94 -8.30
C THR A 363 21.80 12.36 -7.99
N SER A 364 20.74 12.85 -8.65
CA SER A 364 19.37 12.35 -8.46
C SER A 364 19.25 10.90 -8.91
N ARG A 365 19.86 10.55 -10.05
CA ARG A 365 19.87 9.17 -10.56
C ARG A 365 20.62 8.22 -9.60
N SER A 366 21.72 8.66 -9.02
CA SER A 366 22.46 7.89 -8.03
C SER A 366 21.63 7.62 -6.76
N MET A 367 20.76 8.56 -6.36
CA MET A 367 19.86 8.37 -5.21
C MET A 367 18.72 7.39 -5.51
N LEU A 368 18.38 7.19 -6.78
CA LEU A 368 17.33 6.26 -7.22
C LEU A 368 17.87 4.89 -7.60
N LYS A 369 19.19 4.67 -7.64
CA LYS A 369 19.81 3.47 -8.22
C LYS A 369 19.22 2.16 -7.69
N ASP A 370 18.94 2.08 -6.40
CA ASP A 370 18.44 0.87 -5.72
C ASP A 370 16.91 0.91 -5.52
N THR A 371 16.22 1.65 -6.40
CA THR A 371 14.77 1.79 -6.40
C THR A 371 14.19 1.36 -7.74
N ILE A 372 12.88 1.09 -7.79
CA ILE A 372 12.09 0.88 -9.02
C ILE A 372 12.35 2.02 -10.01
N LEU A 373 12.38 3.27 -9.53
CA LEU A 373 12.61 4.46 -10.36
C LEU A 373 14.04 4.54 -10.93
N GLY A 374 14.98 3.73 -10.44
CA GLY A 374 16.34 3.62 -10.96
C GLY A 374 16.52 2.64 -12.10
N SER A 375 15.50 1.83 -12.43
CA SER A 375 15.58 0.74 -13.41
C SER A 375 14.46 0.82 -14.43
N ASP A 376 14.80 1.05 -15.70
CA ASP A 376 13.83 1.11 -16.80
C ASP A 376 13.01 -0.19 -16.92
N VAL A 377 13.60 -1.35 -16.61
CA VAL A 377 12.93 -2.66 -16.68
C VAL A 377 11.87 -2.79 -15.57
N LEU A 378 12.17 -2.31 -14.35
CA LEU A 378 11.20 -2.29 -13.25
C LEU A 378 10.08 -1.28 -13.52
N ILE A 379 10.40 -0.11 -14.09
CA ILE A 379 9.41 0.88 -14.49
C ILE A 379 8.48 0.29 -15.57
N ALA A 380 9.02 -0.41 -16.58
CA ALA A 380 8.22 -1.08 -17.59
C ALA A 380 7.24 -2.08 -16.98
N TYR A 381 7.73 -2.94 -16.07
CA TYR A 381 6.85 -3.85 -15.33
C TYR A 381 5.77 -3.11 -14.54
N CYS A 382 6.10 -2.02 -13.85
CA CYS A 382 5.13 -1.21 -13.11
C CYS A 382 4.09 -0.56 -14.05
N HIS A 383 4.48 -0.12 -15.24
CA HIS A 383 3.54 0.35 -16.25
C HIS A 383 2.55 -0.73 -16.66
N MET A 384 3.07 -1.93 -16.93
CA MET A 384 2.23 -3.06 -17.32
C MET A 384 1.25 -3.42 -16.20
N ALA A 385 1.75 -3.61 -14.98
CA ALA A 385 0.90 -3.95 -13.83
C ALA A 385 -0.11 -2.85 -13.48
N HIS A 386 0.22 -1.57 -13.68
CA HIS A 386 -0.69 -0.45 -13.43
C HIS A 386 -1.82 -0.39 -14.47
N PHE A 387 -1.47 -0.40 -15.77
CA PHE A 387 -2.45 -0.18 -16.82
C PHE A 387 -3.34 -1.39 -17.09
N SER A 388 -2.89 -2.59 -16.76
CA SER A 388 -3.72 -3.80 -16.88
C SER A 388 -4.66 -4.02 -15.70
N GLY A 389 -4.63 -3.13 -14.71
CA GLY A 389 -5.66 -3.04 -13.67
C GLY A 389 -5.78 -4.30 -12.83
N LEU A 390 -5.00 -4.42 -11.76
CA LEU A 390 -5.02 -5.58 -10.85
C LEU A 390 -6.39 -5.92 -10.23
N ARG A 391 -7.37 -5.00 -10.27
CA ARG A 391 -8.64 -5.13 -9.54
C ARG A 391 -9.89 -5.33 -10.42
N ASP A 392 -9.97 -4.83 -11.65
CA ASP A 392 -11.15 -5.01 -12.51
C ASP A 392 -10.76 -4.96 -14.01
N LEU A 393 -10.90 -6.07 -14.74
CA LEU A 393 -10.72 -6.09 -16.20
C LEU A 393 -12.06 -5.85 -16.90
N LYS A 394 -12.06 -4.97 -17.91
CA LYS A 394 -13.22 -4.76 -18.79
C LYS A 394 -13.25 -5.80 -19.90
N VAL A 395 -14.40 -6.43 -20.13
CA VAL A 395 -14.66 -7.26 -21.34
C VAL A 395 -14.81 -6.33 -22.54
N THR A 396 -13.72 -5.72 -22.99
CA THR A 396 -13.70 -4.92 -24.20
C THR A 396 -12.80 -5.61 -25.22
N LYS A 397 -13.35 -5.97 -26.39
CA LYS A 397 -12.55 -6.49 -27.52
C LYS A 397 -11.44 -5.54 -27.97
N SER A 398 -11.62 -4.24 -27.76
CA SER A 398 -10.54 -3.27 -27.76
C SER A 398 -10.09 -3.11 -26.32
N PHE A 399 -8.92 -3.61 -25.92
CA PHE A 399 -8.28 -3.08 -24.73
C PHE A 399 -7.77 -1.69 -25.11
N PRO A 400 -8.47 -0.57 -24.77
CA PRO A 400 -8.02 0.77 -25.16
C PRO A 400 -6.65 1.14 -24.55
N GLN A 401 -6.09 0.28 -23.71
CA GLN A 401 -4.80 0.43 -23.04
C GLN A 401 -3.68 -0.42 -23.66
N ILE A 402 -3.93 -1.25 -24.69
CA ILE A 402 -2.85 -2.04 -25.33
C ILE A 402 -1.71 -1.14 -25.79
N SER A 403 -2.01 0.03 -26.35
CA SER A 403 -0.96 0.97 -26.79
C SER A 403 -0.10 1.48 -25.63
N GLN A 404 -0.61 1.49 -24.39
CA GLN A 404 0.15 1.87 -23.20
C GLN A 404 1.12 0.77 -22.75
N LEU A 405 0.93 -0.46 -23.25
CA LEU A 405 1.70 -1.65 -22.91
C LEU A 405 2.73 -2.02 -23.98
N GLU A 406 2.50 -1.62 -25.24
CA GLU A 406 3.44 -1.83 -26.35
C GLU A 406 4.87 -1.38 -25.98
N GLY A 407 5.03 -0.15 -25.49
CA GLY A 407 6.34 0.40 -25.11
C GLY A 407 7.02 -0.38 -23.97
N PRO A 408 6.36 -0.57 -22.82
CA PRO A 408 6.87 -1.39 -21.72
C PRO A 408 7.20 -2.84 -22.11
N ALA A 409 6.30 -3.52 -22.85
CA ALA A 409 6.48 -4.91 -23.26
C ALA A 409 7.66 -5.06 -24.21
N ALA A 410 7.78 -4.17 -25.20
CA ALA A 410 8.94 -4.14 -26.11
C ALA A 410 10.26 -3.89 -25.37
N LEU A 411 10.25 -3.12 -24.28
CA LEU A 411 11.46 -2.95 -23.45
C LEU A 411 11.83 -4.23 -22.71
N LEU A 412 10.85 -4.94 -22.12
CA LEU A 412 11.10 -6.22 -21.46
C LEU A 412 11.66 -7.23 -22.46
N GLU A 413 11.02 -7.36 -23.62
CA GLU A 413 11.45 -8.23 -24.72
C GLU A 413 12.90 -7.96 -25.14
N ARG A 414 13.23 -6.70 -25.46
CA ARG A 414 14.60 -6.32 -25.83
C ARG A 414 15.63 -6.65 -24.75
N ASN A 415 15.24 -6.62 -23.47
CA ASN A 415 16.14 -6.99 -22.38
C ASN A 415 16.25 -8.50 -22.18
N MET A 416 15.22 -9.26 -22.53
CA MET A 416 15.29 -10.72 -22.58
C MET A 416 16.18 -11.21 -23.73
N ASP A 417 16.33 -10.41 -24.77
CA ASP A 417 17.22 -10.71 -25.89
C ASP A 417 18.71 -10.71 -25.49
N GLY A 418 19.51 -11.38 -26.32
CA GLY A 418 20.94 -11.64 -26.08
C GLY A 418 21.85 -10.41 -25.90
N THR A 419 21.34 -9.20 -26.07
CA THR A 419 22.13 -7.95 -26.08
C THR A 419 22.31 -7.31 -24.71
N SER A 420 21.44 -7.60 -23.74
CA SER A 420 21.54 -7.10 -22.38
C SER A 420 22.53 -7.89 -21.53
N LEU A 421 23.02 -7.25 -20.46
CA LEU A 421 23.81 -7.91 -19.42
C LEU A 421 23.02 -9.11 -18.85
N PRO A 422 23.71 -10.21 -18.46
CA PRO A 422 23.07 -11.41 -17.93
C PRO A 422 22.04 -11.13 -16.82
N GLU A 423 22.34 -10.21 -15.90
CA GLU A 423 21.44 -9.83 -14.80
C GLU A 423 20.19 -9.09 -15.32
N GLY A 424 20.37 -8.19 -16.29
CA GLY A 424 19.26 -7.48 -16.93
C GLY A 424 18.32 -8.42 -17.68
N ARG A 425 18.90 -9.44 -18.31
CA ARG A 425 18.15 -10.50 -19.01
C ARG A 425 17.34 -11.35 -18.03
N ALA A 426 17.99 -11.83 -16.98
CA ALA A 426 17.34 -12.64 -15.95
C ALA A 426 16.23 -11.84 -15.23
N LEU A 427 16.47 -10.56 -14.93
CA LEU A 427 15.45 -9.66 -14.37
C LEU A 427 14.26 -9.47 -15.32
N ALA A 428 14.50 -9.24 -16.61
CA ALA A 428 13.42 -9.08 -17.59
C ALA A 428 12.58 -10.36 -17.74
N LYS A 429 13.24 -11.53 -17.81
CA LYS A 429 12.56 -12.85 -17.82
C LYS A 429 11.71 -13.02 -16.55
N PHE A 430 12.26 -12.73 -15.38
CA PHE A 430 11.53 -12.80 -14.10
C PHE A 430 10.28 -11.91 -14.09
N LEU A 431 10.43 -10.65 -14.49
CA LEU A 431 9.32 -9.69 -14.48
C LEU A 431 8.24 -10.04 -15.52
N ALA A 432 8.64 -10.57 -16.68
CA ALA A 432 7.70 -11.08 -17.68
C ALA A 432 6.88 -12.26 -17.13
N VAL A 433 7.54 -13.27 -16.55
CA VAL A 433 6.84 -14.40 -15.89
C VAL A 433 5.93 -13.90 -14.79
N LYS A 434 6.44 -13.05 -13.90
CA LYS A 434 5.67 -12.46 -12.80
C LYS A 434 4.42 -11.76 -13.31
N TYR A 435 4.54 -10.94 -14.35
CA TYR A 435 3.39 -10.26 -14.95
C TYR A 435 2.36 -11.25 -15.51
N MET A 436 2.79 -12.29 -16.23
CA MET A 436 1.90 -13.33 -16.75
C MET A 436 1.18 -14.08 -15.64
N THR A 437 1.84 -14.30 -14.50
CA THR A 437 1.22 -14.94 -13.33
C THR A 437 0.20 -14.07 -12.62
N LEU A 438 0.06 -12.78 -12.95
CA LEU A 438 -0.98 -11.93 -12.33
C LEU A 438 -2.39 -12.29 -12.78
N SER A 439 -2.52 -12.76 -14.03
CA SER A 439 -3.75 -13.29 -14.61
C SER A 439 -3.48 -13.81 -16.01
N ARG A 440 -4.26 -14.81 -16.43
CA ARG A 440 -4.27 -15.32 -17.80
C ARG A 440 -4.44 -14.24 -18.89
N TYR A 441 -5.12 -13.14 -18.59
CA TYR A 441 -5.30 -12.07 -19.58
C TYR A 441 -4.00 -11.33 -19.85
N HIS A 442 -3.13 -11.20 -18.84
CA HIS A 442 -1.78 -10.65 -19.00
C HIS A 442 -0.89 -11.56 -19.87
N LYS A 443 -1.04 -12.87 -19.75
CA LYS A 443 -0.39 -13.87 -20.63
C LYS A 443 -0.84 -13.71 -22.07
N THR A 444 -2.15 -13.61 -22.31
CA THR A 444 -2.70 -13.33 -23.65
C THR A 444 -2.20 -11.98 -24.18
N GLU A 445 -2.19 -10.95 -23.35
CA GLU A 445 -1.77 -9.61 -23.71
C GLU A 445 -0.30 -9.54 -24.13
N LEU A 446 0.61 -10.15 -23.37
CA LEU A 446 2.01 -10.24 -23.77
C LEU A 446 2.20 -11.07 -25.03
N SER A 447 1.46 -12.17 -25.18
CA SER A 447 1.53 -13.01 -26.39
C SER A 447 1.06 -12.27 -27.65
N LEU A 448 0.18 -11.27 -27.51
CA LEU A 448 -0.26 -10.41 -28.61
C LEU A 448 0.79 -9.36 -28.99
N GLN A 449 1.74 -9.05 -28.12
CA GLN A 449 2.79 -8.06 -28.40
C GLN A 449 3.96 -8.63 -29.19
N SER A 450 4.31 -9.92 -28.99
CA SER A 450 5.40 -10.57 -29.72
C SER A 450 5.30 -12.08 -29.72
N ASP A 451 5.69 -12.70 -30.85
CA ASP A 451 5.86 -14.14 -31.00
C ASP A 451 6.89 -14.71 -30.01
N HIS A 452 7.91 -13.93 -29.62
CA HIS A 452 8.92 -14.34 -28.64
C HIS A 452 8.32 -14.62 -27.26
N PHE A 453 7.28 -13.87 -26.86
CA PHE A 453 6.57 -14.18 -25.61
C PHE A 453 5.79 -15.48 -25.72
N SER A 454 5.22 -15.82 -26.88
CA SER A 454 4.48 -17.08 -27.07
C SER A 454 5.40 -18.29 -26.86
N ASP A 455 6.61 -18.26 -27.43
CA ASP A 455 7.59 -19.34 -27.24
C ASP A 455 8.07 -19.43 -25.79
N PHE A 456 8.33 -18.27 -25.17
CA PHE A 456 8.75 -18.18 -23.77
C PHE A 456 7.68 -18.70 -22.81
N VAL A 457 6.41 -18.33 -23.04
CA VAL A 457 5.25 -18.79 -22.31
C VAL A 457 5.17 -20.32 -22.30
N MET A 458 5.32 -20.94 -23.47
CA MET A 458 5.25 -22.40 -23.61
C MET A 458 6.43 -23.11 -22.94
N ALA A 459 7.60 -22.47 -22.86
CA ALA A 459 8.80 -23.02 -22.23
C ALA A 459 8.87 -22.82 -20.70
N SER A 460 8.01 -21.99 -20.11
CA SER A 460 8.16 -21.46 -18.75
C SER A 460 7.61 -22.30 -17.61
N GLY A 461 7.19 -23.56 -17.83
CA GLY A 461 6.51 -24.36 -16.78
C GLY A 461 7.28 -24.45 -15.45
N GLU A 462 8.61 -24.51 -15.49
CA GLU A 462 9.47 -24.49 -14.29
C GLU A 462 9.60 -23.10 -13.65
N TYR A 463 9.61 -22.05 -14.47
CA TYR A 463 9.67 -20.66 -14.02
C TYR A 463 8.36 -20.23 -13.35
N GLU A 464 7.23 -20.62 -13.94
CA GLU A 464 5.90 -20.38 -13.37
C GLU A 464 5.73 -21.10 -12.03
N LYS A 465 6.31 -22.30 -11.90
CA LYS A 465 6.37 -23.04 -10.63
C LYS A 465 7.13 -22.25 -9.56
N GLY A 466 8.34 -21.78 -9.85
CA GLY A 466 9.15 -21.02 -8.89
C GLY A 466 8.48 -19.71 -8.44
N VAL A 467 7.85 -18.99 -9.37
CA VAL A 467 7.08 -17.77 -9.04
C VAL A 467 5.87 -18.09 -8.16
N LYS A 468 5.11 -19.16 -8.48
CA LYS A 468 3.96 -19.58 -7.68
C LYS A 468 4.37 -20.00 -6.28
N GLU A 469 5.44 -20.79 -6.13
CA GLU A 469 5.98 -21.19 -4.84
C GLU A 469 6.37 -19.97 -3.97
N LEU A 470 6.95 -18.92 -4.58
CA LEU A 470 7.25 -17.67 -3.87
C LEU A 470 5.98 -16.96 -3.36
N PHE A 471 4.94 -16.85 -4.18
CA PHE A 471 3.66 -16.25 -3.74
C PHE A 471 2.96 -17.12 -2.69
N GLU A 472 3.14 -18.44 -2.75
CA GLU A 472 2.58 -19.38 -1.80
C GLU A 472 3.27 -19.32 -0.42
N VAL A 473 4.60 -19.16 -0.35
CA VAL A 473 5.31 -19.02 0.94
C VAL A 473 4.80 -17.79 1.70
N VAL A 474 4.42 -16.74 0.97
CA VAL A 474 3.91 -15.49 1.54
C VAL A 474 2.40 -15.55 1.80
N GLY A 475 1.66 -16.45 1.14
CA GLY A 475 0.20 -16.55 1.18
C GLY A 475 -0.43 -17.80 1.84
N ARG A 476 0.33 -18.82 2.26
CA ARG A 476 -0.22 -20.02 2.94
C ARG A 476 -0.60 -19.66 4.39
N GLN A 477 -1.82 -19.94 4.89
CA GLN A 477 -2.39 -21.28 5.04
C GLN A 477 -3.94 -21.37 4.99
N TYR A 478 -4.68 -20.30 4.69
CA TYR A 478 -6.15 -20.34 4.76
C TYR A 478 -6.85 -19.61 3.61
N ALA A 479 -8.09 -20.02 3.32
CA ALA A 479 -8.97 -19.22 2.49
C ALA A 479 -9.41 -17.98 3.28
N ASP A 480 -8.94 -16.81 2.88
CA ASP A 480 -9.29 -15.53 3.52
C ASP A 480 -10.72 -15.06 3.17
N ALA A 481 -11.36 -15.71 2.20
CA ALA A 481 -12.73 -15.44 1.80
C ALA A 481 -13.46 -16.70 1.34
N PHE A 482 -14.79 -16.62 1.35
CA PHE A 482 -15.64 -17.62 0.74
C PHE A 482 -16.93 -17.01 0.20
N LEU A 483 -17.50 -17.68 -0.79
CA LEU A 483 -18.89 -17.45 -1.22
C LEU A 483 -19.79 -18.52 -0.64
N LEU A 484 -21.04 -18.17 -0.38
CA LEU A 484 -22.11 -19.13 -0.16
C LEU A 484 -23.05 -19.09 -1.35
N ARG A 485 -23.51 -20.25 -1.80
CA ARG A 485 -24.70 -20.33 -2.65
C ARG A 485 -25.77 -21.12 -1.94
N VAL A 486 -27.01 -20.77 -2.23
CA VAL A 486 -28.16 -21.53 -1.76
C VAL A 486 -28.95 -22.03 -2.93
N THR A 487 -29.15 -23.33 -2.94
CA THR A 487 -29.92 -24.04 -3.95
C THR A 487 -31.23 -24.53 -3.35
N VAL A 488 -32.30 -24.47 -4.14
CA VAL A 488 -33.64 -24.94 -3.77
C VAL A 488 -34.09 -25.92 -4.84
N ASP A 489 -34.27 -27.18 -4.45
CA ASP A 489 -34.54 -28.31 -5.36
C ASP A 489 -33.53 -28.38 -6.51
N GLY A 490 -32.24 -28.18 -6.19
CA GLY A 490 -31.13 -28.20 -7.15
C GLY A 490 -30.95 -26.92 -7.97
N VAL A 491 -31.85 -25.93 -7.86
CA VAL A 491 -31.74 -24.66 -8.60
C VAL A 491 -31.07 -23.60 -7.72
N CYS A 492 -29.98 -23.01 -8.21
CA CYS A 492 -29.31 -21.91 -7.52
C CYS A 492 -30.22 -20.68 -7.46
N CYS A 493 -30.50 -20.21 -6.24
CA CYS A 493 -31.43 -19.11 -6.01
C CYS A 493 -30.71 -17.79 -5.66
N TYR A 494 -29.63 -17.85 -4.88
CA TYR A 494 -28.85 -16.66 -4.51
C TYR A 494 -27.41 -17.03 -4.10
N ILE A 495 -26.53 -16.03 -4.19
CA ILE A 495 -25.13 -16.09 -3.79
C ILE A 495 -24.87 -14.96 -2.78
N GLU A 496 -24.06 -15.23 -1.77
CA GLU A 496 -23.66 -14.29 -0.73
C GLU A 496 -22.15 -14.37 -0.52
N ASP A 497 -21.53 -13.26 -0.11
CA ASP A 497 -20.16 -13.28 0.37
C ASP A 497 -20.07 -13.34 1.90
N TYR A 498 -18.86 -13.62 2.35
CA TYR A 498 -18.41 -13.54 3.74
C TYR A 498 -19.00 -12.37 4.55
N PHE A 499 -19.05 -11.15 3.99
CA PHE A 499 -19.40 -9.95 4.75
C PHE A 499 -20.90 -9.82 4.98
N SER A 500 -21.72 -10.22 4.00
CA SER A 500 -23.19 -10.22 4.12
C SER A 500 -23.72 -11.23 5.15
N ILE A 501 -22.94 -12.27 5.44
CA ILE A 501 -23.36 -13.39 6.28
C ILE A 501 -23.51 -13.03 7.76
N LEU A 502 -22.81 -11.99 8.22
CA LEU A 502 -22.84 -11.55 9.63
C LEU A 502 -24.25 -11.18 10.13
N ASP A 503 -25.18 -10.86 9.24
CA ASP A 503 -26.57 -10.55 9.61
C ASP A 503 -27.48 -11.79 9.69
N GLY A 504 -27.08 -12.94 9.12
CA GLY A 504 -27.86 -14.18 9.07
C GLY A 504 -29.25 -14.07 8.39
N SER A 505 -29.65 -12.86 7.99
CA SER A 505 -31.03 -12.58 7.65
C SER A 505 -31.44 -13.17 6.29
N HIS A 506 -30.50 -13.34 5.35
CA HIS A 506 -30.80 -13.83 4.00
C HIS A 506 -31.09 -15.33 3.97
N ILE A 507 -30.33 -16.13 4.72
CA ILE A 507 -30.62 -17.56 4.87
C ILE A 507 -31.94 -17.76 5.60
N SER A 508 -32.19 -17.03 6.70
CA SER A 508 -33.49 -17.05 7.38
C SER A 508 -34.64 -16.78 6.40
N LYS A 509 -34.49 -15.78 5.54
CA LYS A 509 -35.50 -15.42 4.53
C LYS A 509 -35.68 -16.53 3.50
N ALA A 510 -34.62 -17.22 3.09
CA ALA A 510 -34.74 -18.33 2.14
C ALA A 510 -35.51 -19.52 2.72
N PHE A 511 -35.21 -19.94 3.95
CA PHE A 511 -35.99 -20.98 4.64
C PHE A 511 -37.47 -20.59 4.76
N LYS A 512 -37.76 -19.31 5.03
CA LYS A 512 -39.13 -18.78 5.07
C LYS A 512 -39.80 -18.70 3.70
N ALA A 513 -39.04 -18.37 2.66
CA ALA A 513 -39.54 -18.20 1.31
C ALA A 513 -39.80 -19.55 0.61
N PHE A 514 -39.12 -20.62 1.02
CA PHE A 514 -39.21 -21.94 0.41
C PHE A 514 -39.52 -23.03 1.44
N PRO A 515 -40.64 -22.93 2.17
CA PRO A 515 -41.03 -23.94 3.13
C PRO A 515 -41.26 -25.28 2.41
N ASN A 516 -40.78 -26.37 3.00
CA ASN A 516 -40.92 -27.74 2.48
C ASN A 516 -40.21 -28.03 1.14
N ARG A 517 -39.30 -27.16 0.71
CA ARG A 517 -38.42 -27.44 -0.44
C ARG A 517 -37.08 -27.97 0.05
N LYS A 518 -36.35 -28.71 -0.80
CA LYS A 518 -35.00 -29.18 -0.45
C LYS A 518 -34.01 -28.03 -0.58
N ILE A 519 -33.58 -27.48 0.54
CA ILE A 519 -32.61 -26.37 0.59
C ILE A 519 -31.23 -26.95 0.85
N CYS A 520 -30.27 -26.65 -0.03
CA CYS A 520 -28.86 -26.92 0.22
C CYS A 520 -28.08 -25.61 0.25
N ILE A 521 -27.10 -25.54 1.14
CA ILE A 521 -26.19 -24.40 1.24
C ILE A 521 -24.80 -24.95 0.95
N ASP A 522 -24.14 -24.39 -0.05
CA ASP A 522 -22.77 -24.74 -0.37
C ASP A 522 -21.85 -23.55 -0.13
N ILE A 523 -20.59 -23.84 0.19
CA ILE A 523 -19.52 -22.89 0.40
C ILE A 523 -18.42 -23.07 -0.65
N LEU A 524 -17.94 -21.96 -1.21
CA LEU A 524 -16.80 -21.91 -2.12
C LEU A 524 -15.68 -21.13 -1.43
N PRO A 525 -14.73 -21.80 -0.76
CA PRO A 525 -13.53 -21.13 -0.26
C PRO A 525 -12.63 -20.72 -1.42
N TYR A 526 -12.05 -19.52 -1.35
CA TYR A 526 -11.11 -19.02 -2.36
C TYR A 526 -10.16 -17.98 -1.77
N ASN A 527 -9.01 -17.80 -2.41
CA ASN A 527 -8.10 -16.70 -2.14
C ASN A 527 -8.43 -15.51 -3.05
N VAL A 528 -8.71 -14.36 -2.44
CA VAL A 528 -9.14 -13.13 -3.13
C VAL A 528 -8.09 -12.61 -4.11
N GLU A 529 -6.81 -12.77 -3.79
CA GLU A 529 -5.71 -12.23 -4.59
C GLU A 529 -5.28 -13.20 -5.71
N SER A 530 -5.32 -14.51 -5.50
CA SER A 530 -4.76 -15.50 -6.46
C SER A 530 -5.77 -16.25 -7.32
N ASP A 531 -6.98 -16.50 -6.82
CA ASP A 531 -7.84 -17.50 -7.47
C ASP A 531 -8.83 -16.88 -8.43
N LEU A 532 -9.40 -15.74 -8.04
CA LEU A 532 -10.54 -15.12 -8.70
C LEU A 532 -10.24 -13.70 -9.17
N MET A 533 -10.98 -13.28 -10.19
CA MET A 533 -11.05 -11.89 -10.62
C MET A 533 -12.43 -11.55 -11.18
N PHE A 534 -12.75 -10.26 -11.22
CA PHE A 534 -13.98 -9.75 -11.78
C PHE A 534 -13.77 -9.29 -13.22
N LEU A 535 -14.71 -9.71 -14.06
CA LEU A 535 -14.74 -9.43 -15.48
C LEU A 535 -15.94 -8.51 -15.77
N GLU A 536 -15.68 -7.22 -15.95
CA GLU A 536 -16.71 -6.18 -16.09
C GLU A 536 -17.43 -6.28 -17.45
N VAL A 537 -18.75 -6.46 -17.39
CA VAL A 537 -19.69 -6.44 -18.52
C VAL A 537 -20.45 -5.12 -18.45
N SER A 538 -19.93 -4.11 -19.16
CA SER A 538 -20.46 -2.75 -19.12
C SER A 538 -21.33 -2.41 -20.34
N ASN A 539 -22.35 -1.57 -20.07
CA ASN A 539 -23.42 -1.15 -20.97
C ASN A 539 -22.97 -0.36 -22.24
N GLY A 540 -21.66 -0.18 -22.44
CA GLY A 540 -21.11 0.55 -23.58
C GLY A 540 -20.87 -0.28 -24.83
N LEU A 541 -20.83 -1.61 -24.73
CA LEU A 541 -20.26 -2.46 -25.78
C LEU A 541 -21.28 -3.26 -26.58
N ASN A 542 -22.54 -3.30 -26.14
CA ASN A 542 -23.63 -4.11 -26.74
C ASN A 542 -23.33 -5.61 -26.90
N GLU A 543 -22.19 -6.11 -26.42
CA GLU A 543 -21.85 -7.52 -26.50
C GLU A 543 -22.31 -8.24 -25.24
N PRO A 544 -23.08 -9.34 -25.36
CA PRO A 544 -23.45 -10.15 -24.22
C PRO A 544 -22.21 -10.83 -23.63
N PHE A 545 -22.25 -11.14 -22.34
CA PHE A 545 -21.24 -11.97 -21.71
C PHE A 545 -21.11 -13.32 -22.43
N SER A 546 -19.88 -13.75 -22.73
CA SER A 546 -19.59 -15.05 -23.34
C SER A 546 -18.69 -15.84 -22.41
N VAL A 547 -19.02 -17.11 -22.16
CA VAL A 547 -18.19 -17.99 -21.33
C VAL A 547 -16.87 -18.39 -22.00
N ASN A 548 -16.85 -18.34 -23.33
CA ASN A 548 -15.74 -18.83 -24.14
C ASN A 548 -14.44 -18.11 -23.79
N GLY A 549 -13.47 -18.86 -23.31
CA GLY A 549 -12.15 -18.34 -23.00
C GLY A 549 -12.09 -17.53 -21.70
N HIS A 550 -13.06 -17.63 -20.77
CA HIS A 550 -13.04 -16.87 -19.51
C HIS A 550 -13.06 -17.72 -18.22
N TYR A 551 -13.47 -19.00 -18.25
CA TYR A 551 -13.62 -19.86 -17.06
C TYR A 551 -14.41 -19.21 -15.89
N PRO A 552 -15.66 -18.77 -16.13
CA PRO A 552 -16.51 -18.19 -15.09
C PRO A 552 -16.90 -19.20 -14.01
N ILE A 553 -17.01 -18.73 -12.77
CA ILE A 553 -17.39 -19.56 -11.63
C ILE A 553 -18.84 -20.00 -11.77
N LEU A 554 -19.04 -21.31 -11.91
CA LEU A 554 -20.36 -21.92 -12.03
C LEU A 554 -21.14 -21.69 -10.73
N ALA A 555 -22.25 -20.96 -10.77
CA ALA A 555 -23.16 -20.78 -9.65
C ALA A 555 -24.07 -22.00 -9.47
N GLY A 556 -24.44 -22.65 -10.56
CA GLY A 556 -25.34 -23.80 -10.61
C GLY A 556 -26.18 -23.77 -11.88
N TYR A 557 -27.32 -24.44 -11.87
CA TYR A 557 -28.19 -24.56 -13.04
C TYR A 557 -29.53 -23.85 -12.80
N ASP A 558 -30.05 -23.23 -13.85
CA ASP A 558 -31.40 -22.68 -13.83
C ASP A 558 -32.47 -23.78 -13.97
N ARG A 559 -33.76 -23.40 -13.94
CA ARG A 559 -34.87 -24.35 -14.08
C ARG A 559 -34.92 -25.07 -15.43
N SER A 560 -34.22 -24.56 -16.44
CA SER A 560 -34.09 -25.20 -17.76
C SER A 560 -32.88 -26.11 -17.86
N GLY A 561 -32.11 -26.28 -16.78
CA GLY A 561 -30.87 -27.04 -16.77
C GLY A 561 -29.71 -26.31 -17.42
N LYS A 562 -29.82 -25.00 -17.67
CA LYS A 562 -28.73 -24.21 -18.25
C LYS A 562 -27.78 -23.70 -17.15
N PRO A 563 -26.47 -23.72 -17.38
CA PRO A 563 -25.52 -23.22 -16.40
C PRO A 563 -25.67 -21.71 -16.21
N THR A 564 -25.53 -21.30 -14.97
CA THR A 564 -25.49 -19.90 -14.53
C THR A 564 -24.21 -19.65 -13.77
N TYR A 565 -23.69 -18.43 -13.84
CA TYR A 565 -22.39 -18.05 -13.31
C TYR A 565 -22.55 -16.97 -12.26
N VAL A 566 -21.57 -16.90 -11.36
CA VAL A 566 -21.51 -15.90 -10.30
C VAL A 566 -21.22 -14.54 -10.94
N GLY A 567 -22.17 -13.61 -10.84
CA GLY A 567 -21.97 -12.21 -11.20
C GLY A 567 -22.00 -11.29 -9.98
N ARG A 568 -21.53 -10.05 -10.14
CA ARG A 568 -21.58 -8.98 -9.13
C ARG A 568 -22.19 -7.73 -9.75
N LEU A 569 -23.06 -7.04 -9.03
CA LEU A 569 -23.63 -5.77 -9.45
C LEU A 569 -22.57 -4.67 -9.33
N TYR A 570 -22.40 -3.90 -10.40
CA TYR A 570 -21.42 -2.81 -10.44
C TYR A 570 -21.91 -1.59 -9.64
N GLY A 571 -21.06 -1.07 -8.75
CA GLY A 571 -21.30 0.15 -7.98
C GLY A 571 -21.84 -0.08 -6.56
N SER A 572 -21.42 0.77 -5.62
CA SER A 572 -21.83 0.71 -4.22
C SER A 572 -23.31 1.04 -4.09
N PHE A 573 -24.16 0.01 -4.06
CA PHE A 573 -25.54 0.13 -3.62
C PHE A 573 -25.60 -0.31 -2.15
N PRO A 574 -25.36 0.60 -1.18
CA PRO A 574 -25.32 0.28 0.26
C PRO A 574 -26.67 -0.22 0.84
N HIS A 575 -27.68 -0.44 -0.01
CA HIS A 575 -29.02 -0.88 0.35
C HIS A 575 -29.39 -2.24 -0.23
N LEU A 576 -28.55 -2.84 -1.08
CA LEU A 576 -28.83 -4.16 -1.65
C LEU A 576 -28.32 -5.26 -0.73
N CYS A 577 -29.20 -6.23 -0.50
CA CYS A 577 -28.97 -7.36 0.40
C CYS A 577 -27.86 -8.30 -0.09
N SER A 578 -27.70 -8.48 -1.40
CA SER A 578 -26.53 -9.18 -1.95
C SER A 578 -26.04 -8.42 -3.17
N PRO A 579 -24.72 -8.16 -3.29
CA PRO A 579 -24.16 -7.61 -4.50
C PRO A 579 -24.07 -8.68 -5.61
N TYR A 580 -24.43 -9.94 -5.39
CA TYR A 580 -24.25 -11.01 -6.38
C TYR A 580 -25.50 -11.28 -7.24
N LEU A 581 -25.23 -11.71 -8.47
CA LEU A 581 -26.20 -11.99 -9.54
C LEU A 581 -25.96 -13.41 -10.10
N LEU A 582 -26.98 -13.97 -10.73
CA LEU A 582 -26.85 -15.13 -11.62
C LEU A 582 -26.80 -14.63 -13.05
N VAL A 583 -25.76 -15.05 -13.78
CA VAL A 583 -25.49 -14.64 -15.16
C VAL A 583 -25.50 -15.88 -16.04
N ALA A 584 -26.30 -15.90 -17.11
CA ALA A 584 -26.26 -16.99 -18.09
C ALA A 584 -25.22 -16.70 -19.18
N ASP A 585 -24.78 -17.75 -19.90
CA ASP A 585 -24.00 -17.55 -21.14
C ASP A 585 -24.83 -16.74 -22.15
N LYS A 586 -24.15 -15.83 -22.87
CA LYS A 586 -24.75 -14.89 -23.82
C LYS A 586 -25.79 -13.95 -23.19
N ALA A 587 -25.75 -13.76 -21.88
CA ALA A 587 -26.61 -12.80 -21.21
C ALA A 587 -26.08 -11.37 -21.37
N SER A 588 -26.96 -10.45 -21.77
CA SER A 588 -26.73 -9.01 -21.69
C SER A 588 -27.23 -8.39 -20.38
N THR A 589 -27.91 -9.18 -19.54
CA THR A 589 -28.39 -8.72 -18.23
C THR A 589 -28.15 -9.75 -17.15
N GLY A 590 -27.60 -9.33 -16.02
CA GLY A 590 -27.54 -10.13 -14.79
C GLY A 590 -28.89 -10.11 -14.07
N THR A 591 -29.24 -11.22 -13.40
CA THR A 591 -30.49 -11.40 -12.68
C THR A 591 -30.20 -11.74 -11.22
N THR A 592 -30.80 -11.02 -10.26
CA THR A 592 -30.81 -11.43 -8.84
C THR A 592 -32.23 -11.51 -8.29
N TYR A 593 -32.41 -12.41 -7.33
CA TYR A 593 -33.67 -12.70 -6.66
C TYR A 593 -33.63 -12.16 -5.23
N TYR A 594 -34.64 -11.39 -4.84
CA TYR A 594 -34.79 -10.99 -3.44
C TYR A 594 -35.57 -12.05 -2.66
N ALA A 595 -34.97 -12.56 -1.59
CA ALA A 595 -35.58 -13.56 -0.72
C ALA A 595 -36.93 -13.11 -0.10
N ASN A 596 -37.17 -11.80 -0.01
CA ASN A 596 -38.39 -11.26 0.60
C ASN A 596 -39.62 -11.24 -0.33
N ASP A 597 -39.42 -11.25 -1.65
CA ASP A 597 -40.51 -11.13 -2.62
C ASP A 597 -40.10 -11.90 -3.88
N GLN A 598 -40.50 -13.19 -3.98
CA GLN A 598 -40.25 -14.09 -5.13
C GLN A 598 -40.57 -13.50 -6.53
N LYS A 599 -41.13 -12.28 -6.61
CA LYS A 599 -41.52 -11.58 -7.82
C LYS A 599 -40.60 -10.42 -8.23
N ARG A 600 -39.64 -9.98 -7.40
CA ARG A 600 -38.72 -8.89 -7.79
C ARG A 600 -37.43 -9.47 -8.33
N THR A 601 -37.32 -9.47 -9.65
CA THR A 601 -36.06 -9.68 -10.34
C THR A 601 -35.43 -8.33 -10.61
N LEU A 602 -34.25 -8.06 -10.06
CA LEU A 602 -33.45 -6.93 -10.53
C LEU A 602 -32.71 -7.40 -11.78
N ARG A 603 -32.97 -6.71 -12.90
CA ARG A 603 -32.17 -6.84 -14.11
C ARG A 603 -31.26 -5.64 -14.22
N THR A 604 -29.98 -5.90 -14.42
CA THR A 604 -28.97 -4.88 -14.68
C THR A 604 -28.21 -5.25 -15.94
N ASP A 605 -27.88 -4.25 -16.74
CA ASP A 605 -26.99 -4.34 -17.91
C ASP A 605 -25.55 -3.92 -17.56
N CYS A 606 -25.28 -3.66 -16.27
CA CYS A 606 -23.97 -3.33 -15.74
C CYS A 606 -23.66 -4.27 -14.57
N PHE A 607 -22.79 -5.24 -14.83
CA PHE A 607 -22.40 -6.25 -13.86
C PHE A 607 -21.01 -6.79 -14.19
N ASP A 608 -20.37 -7.40 -13.21
CA ASP A 608 -19.14 -8.16 -13.39
C ASP A 608 -19.45 -9.65 -13.34
N VAL A 609 -18.66 -10.48 -14.01
CA VAL A 609 -18.68 -11.94 -13.85
C VAL A 609 -17.44 -12.36 -13.10
N LEU A 610 -17.61 -13.20 -12.10
CA LEU A 610 -16.51 -13.78 -11.35
C LEU A 610 -15.92 -14.93 -12.17
N VAL A 611 -14.62 -14.86 -12.44
CA VAL A 611 -13.90 -15.81 -13.29
C VAL A 611 -12.63 -16.29 -12.60
N LEU A 612 -12.11 -17.45 -13.02
CA LEU A 612 -10.77 -17.86 -12.62
C LEU A 612 -9.73 -16.86 -13.13
N ARG A 613 -8.83 -16.46 -12.24
CA ARG A 613 -7.71 -15.57 -12.57
C ARG A 613 -6.72 -16.24 -13.51
N GLN A 614 -6.49 -17.54 -13.33
CA GLN A 614 -5.57 -18.34 -14.14
C GLN A 614 -6.31 -19.34 -15.03
N ASN A 615 -5.65 -19.79 -16.09
CA ASN A 615 -6.14 -20.92 -16.87
C ASN A 615 -6.02 -22.19 -16.01
N PRO A 616 -7.06 -23.02 -15.89
CA PRO A 616 -6.97 -24.31 -15.20
C PRO A 616 -5.79 -25.18 -15.65
N SER A 617 -5.37 -25.09 -16.92
CA SER A 617 -4.21 -25.85 -17.43
C SER A 617 -2.87 -25.38 -16.88
N ASP A 618 -2.80 -24.12 -16.43
CA ASP A 618 -1.58 -23.53 -15.86
C ASP A 618 -1.40 -23.93 -14.39
N ILE A 619 -2.42 -24.54 -13.78
CA ILE A 619 -2.41 -24.92 -12.37
C ILE A 619 -1.74 -26.29 -12.22
N LEU A 620 -0.63 -26.31 -11.49
CA LEU A 620 0.14 -27.53 -11.29
C LEU A 620 -0.67 -28.59 -10.53
N PRO A 621 -0.50 -29.89 -10.86
CA PRO A 621 -1.02 -30.98 -10.05
C PRO A 621 -0.50 -30.85 -8.61
N GLY A 622 -1.42 -30.62 -7.66
CA GLY A 622 -1.10 -30.43 -6.23
C GLY A 622 -1.19 -29.00 -5.69
N TYR A 623 -1.31 -27.98 -6.55
CA TYR A 623 -1.44 -26.55 -6.15
C TYR A 623 -2.71 -26.29 -5.34
N VAL A 624 -3.82 -26.89 -5.75
CA VAL A 624 -5.07 -26.93 -4.99
C VAL A 624 -5.48 -28.38 -4.94
N ARG A 625 -5.73 -28.90 -3.74
CA ARG A 625 -6.48 -30.15 -3.62
C ARG A 625 -7.79 -29.88 -4.32
N THR A 626 -7.99 -30.40 -5.53
CA THR A 626 -9.34 -30.68 -6.00
C THR A 626 -9.90 -31.63 -4.97
N PHE A 627 -10.52 -31.07 -3.91
CA PHE A 627 -10.84 -31.95 -2.80
C PHE A 627 -11.88 -32.92 -3.32
N GLU A 628 -11.69 -34.17 -2.99
CA GLU A 628 -12.63 -35.20 -3.38
C GLU A 628 -14.04 -34.81 -2.89
N GLY A 629 -15.05 -34.97 -3.74
CA GLY A 629 -16.43 -34.60 -3.40
C GLY A 629 -16.86 -33.14 -3.60
N SER A 630 -16.08 -32.27 -4.28
CA SER A 630 -16.61 -30.95 -4.69
C SER A 630 -17.73 -31.10 -5.71
N ALA A 631 -18.80 -30.32 -5.54
CA ALA A 631 -19.81 -30.12 -6.56
C ALA A 631 -19.39 -29.00 -7.53
N ASP A 632 -19.83 -29.11 -8.78
CA ASP A 632 -19.75 -28.03 -9.79
C ASP A 632 -18.36 -27.37 -9.91
N PRO A 633 -17.28 -28.15 -10.14
CA PRO A 633 -15.93 -27.61 -10.15
C PRO A 633 -15.72 -26.64 -11.32
N THR A 634 -15.10 -25.51 -11.02
CA THR A 634 -14.54 -24.58 -12.02
C THR A 634 -13.02 -24.55 -11.82
N GLY A 635 -12.31 -25.39 -12.58
CA GLY A 635 -10.86 -25.57 -12.43
C GLY A 635 -10.51 -26.11 -11.04
N PRO A 636 -9.67 -25.40 -10.25
CA PRO A 636 -9.27 -25.86 -8.91
C PRO A 636 -10.35 -25.59 -7.85
N LEU A 637 -11.31 -24.72 -8.14
CA LEU A 637 -12.34 -24.31 -7.20
C LEU A 637 -13.57 -25.20 -7.36
N GLY A 638 -14.21 -25.54 -6.24
CA GLY A 638 -15.44 -26.33 -6.26
C GLY A 638 -16.27 -26.11 -5.01
N TRP A 639 -17.58 -26.21 -5.17
CA TRP A 639 -18.53 -25.97 -4.08
C TRP A 639 -18.54 -27.14 -3.11
N ARG A 640 -18.61 -26.82 -1.82
CA ARG A 640 -18.64 -27.78 -0.71
C ARG A 640 -19.96 -27.72 0.00
N LYS A 641 -20.56 -28.87 0.31
CA LYS A 641 -21.81 -28.88 1.06
C LYS A 641 -21.57 -28.37 2.48
N LEU A 642 -22.31 -27.34 2.86
CA LEU A 642 -22.35 -26.81 4.23
C LEU A 642 -23.63 -27.28 4.94
N TRP A 643 -24.74 -27.40 4.21
CA TRP A 643 -26.04 -27.85 4.71
C TRP A 643 -26.80 -28.64 3.62
N PRO A 644 -27.53 -29.74 3.94
CA PRO A 644 -27.85 -30.25 5.28
C PRO A 644 -26.75 -31.09 5.94
N MET A 645 -25.79 -31.58 5.16
CA MET A 645 -24.65 -32.35 5.65
C MET A 645 -23.37 -31.58 5.37
N LYS A 646 -22.68 -31.17 6.44
CA LYS A 646 -21.44 -30.41 6.36
C LYS A 646 -20.32 -31.33 5.90
N ASP A 647 -19.66 -30.95 4.81
CA ASP A 647 -18.44 -31.61 4.35
C ASP A 647 -17.35 -31.43 5.44
N PRO A 648 -16.78 -32.53 5.97
CA PRO A 648 -15.82 -32.47 7.06
C PRO A 648 -14.59 -31.61 6.72
N VAL A 649 -14.23 -31.52 5.44
CA VAL A 649 -13.05 -30.78 4.97
C VAL A 649 -13.25 -29.27 5.08
N VAL A 650 -14.49 -28.77 5.13
CA VAL A 650 -14.79 -27.34 5.28
C VAL A 650 -14.16 -26.76 6.55
N SER A 651 -14.13 -27.55 7.64
CA SER A 651 -13.52 -27.12 8.90
C SER A 651 -12.01 -26.99 8.78
N ASP A 652 -11.36 -27.80 7.94
CA ASP A 652 -9.91 -27.81 7.78
C ASP A 652 -9.42 -26.65 6.88
N ILE A 653 -10.22 -26.26 5.89
CA ILE A 653 -9.85 -25.26 4.88
C ILE A 653 -9.95 -23.81 5.40
N LEU A 654 -10.88 -23.56 6.32
CA LEU A 654 -11.21 -22.22 6.78
C LEU A 654 -10.25 -21.73 7.88
N ASP A 655 -9.95 -20.43 7.88
CA ASP A 655 -9.18 -19.78 8.96
C ASP A 655 -9.98 -19.74 10.28
N GLU A 656 -9.33 -19.37 11.39
CA GLU A 656 -10.00 -19.29 12.70
C GLU A 656 -11.19 -18.31 12.71
N ASN A 657 -11.15 -17.25 11.90
CA ASN A 657 -12.23 -16.26 11.81
C ASN A 657 -13.45 -16.87 11.12
N ALA A 658 -13.26 -17.49 9.96
CA ALA A 658 -14.29 -18.17 9.19
C ALA A 658 -14.85 -19.37 9.97
N ARG A 659 -14.03 -20.14 10.68
CA ARG A 659 -14.50 -21.18 11.61
C ARG A 659 -15.37 -20.61 12.72
N SER A 660 -14.96 -19.51 13.34
CA SER A 660 -15.75 -18.84 14.38
C SER A 660 -17.12 -18.39 13.86
N LEU A 661 -17.18 -17.96 12.60
CA LEU A 661 -18.44 -17.59 11.95
C LEU A 661 -19.30 -18.81 11.60
N LEU A 662 -18.69 -19.90 11.16
CA LEU A 662 -19.41 -21.16 10.97
C LEU A 662 -19.99 -21.70 12.28
N GLY A 663 -19.31 -21.49 13.42
CA GLY A 663 -19.86 -21.85 14.73
C GLY A 663 -21.12 -21.03 15.07
N LEU A 664 -21.11 -19.73 14.81
CA LEU A 664 -22.32 -18.88 14.95
C LEU A 664 -23.46 -19.33 14.01
N TRP A 665 -23.10 -19.97 12.90
CA TRP A 665 -24.03 -20.53 11.95
C TRP A 665 -24.67 -21.83 12.41
N ASP A 666 -23.87 -22.74 12.95
CA ASP A 666 -24.38 -23.98 13.53
C ASP A 666 -25.40 -23.64 14.65
N ASP A 667 -25.09 -22.63 15.48
CA ASP A 667 -26.02 -22.08 16.47
C ASP A 667 -27.28 -21.49 15.81
N PHE A 668 -27.14 -20.69 14.74
CA PHE A 668 -28.26 -20.09 14.03
C PHE A 668 -29.18 -21.16 13.41
N LEU A 669 -28.62 -22.13 12.69
CA LEU A 669 -29.38 -23.21 12.04
C LEU A 669 -30.10 -24.09 13.07
N SER A 670 -29.48 -24.33 14.24
CA SER A 670 -30.13 -25.04 15.34
C SER A 670 -31.37 -24.32 15.91
N GLY A 671 -31.43 -22.99 15.75
CA GLY A 671 -32.56 -22.16 16.19
C GLY A 671 -33.64 -21.93 15.13
N VAL A 672 -33.47 -22.44 13.90
CA VAL A 672 -34.51 -22.38 12.86
C VAL A 672 -35.39 -23.62 12.99
N ASP A 673 -36.70 -23.45 13.18
CA ASP A 673 -37.68 -24.55 13.14
C ASP A 673 -37.72 -25.16 11.73
N ILE A 674 -36.89 -26.18 11.50
CA ILE A 674 -36.79 -26.89 10.23
C ILE A 674 -37.84 -28.01 10.21
N PRO A 675 -38.80 -28.01 9.26
CA PRO A 675 -39.77 -29.09 9.14
C PRO A 675 -39.06 -30.44 8.96
N ALA A 676 -39.48 -31.48 9.71
CA ALA A 676 -38.88 -32.80 9.66
C ALA A 676 -38.80 -33.41 8.24
N ALA A 677 -39.68 -32.99 7.32
CA ALA A 677 -39.68 -33.38 5.92
C ALA A 677 -38.47 -32.87 5.09
N GLN A 678 -37.63 -31.99 5.64
CA GLN A 678 -36.42 -31.47 4.99
C GLN A 678 -35.14 -32.22 5.39
N ILE A 679 -35.21 -33.13 6.38
CA ILE A 679 -34.09 -33.96 6.81
C ILE A 679 -34.30 -35.34 6.19
N ASP A 680 -33.73 -35.55 4.99
CA ASP A 680 -33.71 -36.90 4.39
C ASP A 680 -32.94 -37.85 5.34
N PRO A 681 -33.52 -38.98 5.79
CA PRO A 681 -32.75 -40.01 6.47
C PRO A 681 -31.72 -40.59 5.49
N VAL A 682 -30.49 -40.73 5.99
CA VAL A 682 -29.32 -41.27 5.27
C VAL A 682 -29.71 -42.52 4.48
N PHE A 683 -29.64 -42.44 3.15
CA PHE A 683 -29.69 -43.61 2.26
C PHE A 683 -28.25 -44.11 2.06
N GLU A 684 -27.98 -45.35 2.48
CA GLU A 684 -26.83 -46.11 2.02
C GLU A 684 -26.98 -46.33 0.51
N LEU A 685 -25.97 -45.94 -0.27
CA LEU A 685 -25.92 -46.12 -1.71
C LEU A 685 -25.68 -47.60 -2.04
N GLU A 686 -26.68 -48.27 -2.60
CA GLU A 686 -26.47 -49.45 -3.44
C GLU A 686 -26.17 -48.96 -4.88
N ASP A 687 -25.00 -49.35 -5.39
CA ASP A 687 -24.57 -49.16 -6.77
C ASP A 687 -25.43 -50.01 -7.71
N ASP A 688 -26.21 -49.37 -8.58
CA ASP A 688 -26.59 -49.94 -9.88
C ASP A 688 -27.08 -48.83 -10.83
N MET A 689 -26.21 -48.42 -11.77
CA MET A 689 -26.60 -47.60 -12.93
C MET A 689 -26.54 -48.44 -14.22
N PRO A 690 -27.60 -48.42 -15.07
CA PRO A 690 -27.53 -48.88 -16.44
C PRO A 690 -27.06 -47.75 -17.41
N PRO A 691 -26.58 -48.09 -18.61
CA PRO A 691 -25.88 -47.15 -19.49
C PRO A 691 -26.83 -46.25 -20.29
N GLU A 692 -26.36 -45.02 -20.50
CA GLU A 692 -27.03 -43.94 -21.21
C GLU A 692 -27.20 -44.20 -22.72
N GLY A 693 -28.40 -43.90 -23.22
CA GLY A 693 -28.72 -43.82 -24.64
C GLY A 693 -28.45 -42.43 -25.21
N THR A 694 -27.57 -42.36 -26.21
CA THR A 694 -27.31 -41.19 -27.05
C THR A 694 -28.53 -40.77 -27.87
N SER A 695 -28.92 -39.49 -27.79
CA SER A 695 -29.83 -38.87 -28.78
C SER A 695 -29.19 -37.64 -29.42
N ARG A 696 -29.11 -37.68 -30.76
CA ARG A 696 -28.69 -36.59 -31.66
C ARG A 696 -29.88 -35.66 -31.90
N GLY A 697 -29.72 -34.36 -31.63
CA GLY A 697 -30.65 -33.31 -32.03
C GLY A 697 -29.98 -32.36 -33.02
N THR A 698 -30.61 -32.17 -34.19
CA THR A 698 -30.19 -31.30 -35.30
C THR A 698 -30.55 -29.83 -35.04
N GLU A 699 -29.59 -28.92 -35.23
CA GLU A 699 -29.78 -27.46 -35.23
C GLU A 699 -30.42 -26.97 -36.55
N ASN A 700 -31.31 -25.98 -36.44
CA ASN A 700 -31.82 -25.19 -37.55
C ASN A 700 -31.63 -23.71 -37.22
N GLU A 701 -30.75 -23.04 -37.96
CA GLU A 701 -30.51 -21.60 -37.92
C GLU A 701 -31.71 -20.83 -38.52
N ARG A 702 -32.13 -19.74 -37.86
CA ARG A 702 -32.89 -18.66 -38.49
C ARG A 702 -32.35 -17.31 -38.06
N THR A 703 -31.95 -16.55 -39.07
CA THR A 703 -31.58 -15.14 -39.08
C THR A 703 -32.83 -14.26 -39.21
N THR A 704 -32.93 -13.18 -38.43
CA THR A 704 -33.70 -11.96 -38.75
C THR A 704 -33.18 -10.82 -37.85
N SER A 705 -32.49 -9.82 -38.43
CA SER A 705 -33.00 -8.57 -39.02
C SER A 705 -33.09 -7.44 -38.00
N GLY A 706 -32.30 -6.39 -38.25
CA GLY A 706 -32.08 -5.27 -37.35
C GLY A 706 -33.27 -4.33 -37.17
N SER A 707 -33.15 -3.50 -36.14
CA SER A 707 -33.97 -2.31 -35.98
C SER A 707 -33.13 -1.18 -35.36
N ARG A 708 -33.02 -0.10 -36.13
CA ARG A 708 -32.59 1.24 -35.67
C ARG A 708 -33.55 1.74 -34.60
N LEU A 709 -33.05 2.35 -33.53
CA LEU A 709 -33.83 3.33 -32.76
C LEU A 709 -32.94 4.28 -31.93
N ARG A 710 -33.54 5.42 -31.61
CA ARG A 710 -32.98 6.76 -31.41
C ARG A 710 -32.44 7.00 -29.99
N TYR A 711 -31.34 7.74 -29.89
CA TYR A 711 -30.80 8.29 -28.64
C TYR A 711 -31.78 9.26 -27.95
N ARG A 712 -32.02 9.06 -26.65
CA ARG A 712 -32.53 10.09 -25.71
C ARG A 712 -31.47 10.36 -24.65
N ARG A 713 -31.13 11.64 -24.49
CA ARG A 713 -30.17 12.19 -23.52
C ARG A 713 -30.91 12.45 -22.20
N TYR A 714 -30.47 11.85 -21.09
CA TYR A 714 -30.96 12.24 -19.75
C TYR A 714 -29.84 12.91 -18.94
N MET A 715 -30.18 14.06 -18.35
CA MET A 715 -29.32 14.85 -17.47
C MET A 715 -29.19 14.23 -16.08
N ARG A 716 -28.03 14.43 -15.46
CA ARG A 716 -27.74 14.14 -14.03
C ARG A 716 -28.71 14.89 -13.11
N CYS A 717 -29.36 14.16 -12.21
CA CYS A 717 -30.08 14.73 -11.07
C CYS A 717 -29.13 14.85 -9.87
N THR A 718 -28.69 16.07 -9.56
CA THR A 718 -27.97 16.40 -8.32
C THR A 718 -28.96 16.91 -7.28
N ARG A 719 -29.56 16.02 -6.48
CA ARG A 719 -30.06 16.30 -5.12
C ARG A 719 -30.72 15.06 -4.53
N CYS A 720 -30.07 14.44 -3.55
CA CYS A 720 -30.73 13.75 -2.43
C CYS A 720 -29.70 13.51 -1.32
N THR A 721 -29.66 14.39 -0.33
CA THR A 721 -29.10 14.11 1.00
C THR A 721 -30.21 14.24 2.05
N ARG A 722 -30.11 13.39 3.08
CA ARG A 722 -30.87 13.32 4.35
C ARG A 722 -32.10 12.41 4.39
N LYS A 723 -31.92 11.21 4.98
CA LYS A 723 -32.36 10.84 6.35
C LYS A 723 -32.01 9.37 6.60
N ALA A 724 -31.01 9.09 7.45
CA ALA A 724 -30.75 7.73 7.93
C ALA A 724 -31.83 7.31 8.94
N ARG A 725 -32.31 6.06 8.86
CA ARG A 725 -33.32 5.48 9.76
C ARG A 725 -32.68 4.99 11.09
N PRO A 726 -33.38 5.08 12.23
CA PRO A 726 -32.87 4.68 13.55
C PRO A 726 -32.49 3.18 13.72
N SER A 727 -32.93 2.28 12.83
CA SER A 727 -32.73 0.84 13.04
C SER A 727 -31.28 0.36 12.85
N VAL A 728 -30.46 1.09 12.09
CA VAL A 728 -29.05 0.73 11.83
C VAL A 728 -28.17 1.02 13.06
N MET A 729 -28.55 2.00 13.88
CA MET A 729 -27.80 2.38 15.08
C MET A 729 -27.91 1.31 16.18
N ASN A 730 -29.07 0.67 16.31
CA ASN A 730 -29.28 -0.40 17.31
C ASN A 730 -28.47 -1.68 17.01
N THR A 731 -28.25 -2.02 15.74
CA THR A 731 -27.42 -3.18 15.36
C THR A 731 -25.93 -2.90 15.64
N TRP A 732 -25.48 -1.67 15.40
CA TRP A 732 -24.12 -1.22 15.73
C TRP A 732 -23.84 -1.26 17.24
N THR A 733 -24.79 -0.78 18.06
CA THR A 733 -24.67 -0.84 19.53
C THR A 733 -24.63 -2.28 20.05
N LYS A 734 -25.41 -3.21 19.46
CA LYS A 734 -25.35 -4.63 19.81
C LYS A 734 -23.98 -5.24 19.46
N LEU A 735 -23.43 -4.92 18.29
CA LEU A 735 -22.10 -5.41 17.87
C LEU A 735 -20.98 -4.88 18.77
N GLU A 736 -21.03 -3.60 19.16
CA GLU A 736 -20.08 -3.03 20.13
C GLU A 736 -20.17 -3.70 21.50
N ASN A 737 -21.38 -4.02 21.97
CA ASN A 737 -21.59 -4.67 23.26
C ASN A 737 -21.04 -6.10 23.25
N VAL A 738 -21.20 -6.84 22.15
CA VAL A 738 -20.59 -8.17 21.99
C VAL A 738 -19.05 -8.09 21.97
N LYS A 739 -18.49 -7.09 21.27
CA LYS A 739 -17.03 -6.85 21.27
C LYS A 739 -16.51 -6.51 22.66
N LYS A 740 -17.22 -5.68 23.42
CA LYS A 740 -16.87 -5.35 24.82
C LYS A 740 -16.94 -6.58 25.74
N ALA A 741 -17.98 -7.41 25.59
CA ALA A 741 -18.13 -8.64 26.37
C ALA A 741 -17.00 -9.64 26.10
N LYS A 742 -16.66 -9.89 24.82
CA LYS A 742 -15.53 -10.77 24.45
C LYS A 742 -14.19 -10.26 24.99
N LYS A 743 -13.95 -8.95 24.92
CA LYS A 743 -12.72 -8.33 25.46
C LYS A 743 -12.63 -8.45 26.99
N SER A 744 -13.77 -8.36 27.69
CA SER A 744 -13.84 -8.59 29.13
C SER A 744 -13.53 -10.03 29.50
N LEU A 745 -14.13 -10.99 28.79
CA LEU A 745 -13.91 -12.42 29.01
C LEU A 745 -12.45 -12.82 28.74
N LEU A 746 -11.82 -12.27 27.70
CA LEU A 746 -10.42 -12.54 27.38
C LEU A 746 -9.48 -12.01 28.47
N LYS A 747 -9.75 -10.80 29.00
CA LYS A 747 -8.99 -10.25 30.14
C LYS A 747 -9.12 -11.12 31.38
N GLU A 748 -10.30 -11.68 31.63
CA GLU A 748 -10.53 -12.55 32.77
C GLU A 748 -9.80 -13.89 32.63
N LYS A 749 -9.81 -14.48 31.44
CA LYS A 749 -9.03 -15.69 31.13
C LYS A 749 -7.52 -15.46 31.25
N LEU A 750 -7.01 -14.32 30.80
CA LEU A 750 -5.59 -13.96 30.94
C LEU A 750 -5.19 -13.85 32.42
N ARG A 751 -6.01 -13.16 33.23
CA ARG A 751 -5.80 -13.06 34.68
C ARG A 751 -5.95 -14.41 35.40
N ALA A 752 -6.74 -15.34 34.87
CA ALA A 752 -6.80 -16.71 35.40
C ALA A 752 -5.49 -17.45 35.09
N ALA A 753 -5.01 -17.40 33.85
CA ALA A 753 -3.75 -18.02 33.44
C ALA A 753 -2.54 -17.44 34.20
N GLU A 754 -2.48 -16.12 34.44
CA GLU A 754 -1.44 -15.49 35.25
C GLU A 754 -1.46 -15.98 36.71
N ARG A 755 -2.65 -16.20 37.28
CA ARG A 755 -2.81 -16.75 38.63
C ARG A 755 -2.37 -18.21 38.70
N ASP A 756 -2.72 -19.01 37.69
CA ASP A 756 -2.32 -20.41 37.63
C ASP A 756 -0.81 -20.56 37.41
N TYR A 757 -0.21 -19.70 36.58
CA TYR A 757 1.24 -19.61 36.40
C TYR A 757 1.95 -19.19 37.70
N ALA A 758 1.42 -18.20 38.41
CA ALA A 758 1.97 -17.78 39.70
C ALA A 758 1.87 -18.89 40.77
N ARG A 759 0.82 -19.70 40.75
CA ARG A 759 0.68 -20.87 41.64
C ARG A 759 1.62 -22.01 41.27
N ALA A 760 1.86 -22.25 39.99
CA ALA A 760 2.79 -23.29 39.53
C ALA A 760 4.26 -22.95 39.80
N ARG A 761 4.57 -21.67 40.04
CA ARG A 761 5.91 -21.16 40.32
C ARG A 761 6.29 -21.20 41.82
N VAL A 762 5.29 -21.28 42.71
CA VAL A 762 5.45 -21.48 44.16
C VAL A 762 5.50 -22.97 44.43
#